data_AF-A0AAV5S0U2-F1
#
_entry.id   AF-A0AAV5S0U2-F1
#
_cell.length_a   1.000
_cell.length_b   1.000
_cell.length_c   1.000
_cell.angle_alpha   90.00
_cell.angle_beta   90.00
_cell.angle_gamma   90.00
#
_symmetry.space_group_name_H-M   'P 1'
#
loop_
_entity.id
_entity.type
_entity.pdbx_description
1 polymer ?
#
loop_
_entity_poly.entity_id
_entity_poly.type
_entity_poly.pdbx_seq_one_letter_code
_entity_poly.pdbx_strand_id
1 'polypeptide(L)'
;MAEDDYYLNMDDESLIRPRGSMASHPRRQGSLVRPERNRLDNPANPHYYYAKKAEEQQGRVSIQPSSTGVNPTLGRNGTIKSRRTLSTKRNSGIVEEEYPLANMPVGLEEDKNQTRASTEGLDSNEMDDDMLDGYVPDLRKDFGKSSPANKFSQKKEKSMSLWTMYCYALTFWIPSPLLSMCGMPDKDRQLAWRDKIALLSIIGYIGAFVAYITFGFTKTVCNGSTLRLESNKVSTGFVTINGKAYRFNGTGVDGSDLVVNGSYVVGPWADAGKDATFLFQNVNGNCKDIIVPRDNCSIPYNSEKELAWYFPCKLKNIDGSSQPNFTKSEHYDGWGCHTSEDERKAYYSLKSAASVYFTWDDIRNSSRNLVVYNGDVLDLDLLDWLQKDDVEYPSEFNDLRDSNLQGYDLSLVLSTGHDRKVARCLDEIIKVGEIDSKTVGCIASDVVLYVSLVFILAIVGAKFFVASYFRWFVSKRQGAFEVDNKTMDKHTNSIEDWSDNIYAQGPIQQVDPDNRPKDKNNGLSALKRKTSRMLQLNDSIVDLESTKSHGHTPIAGRLNGYTTMTTQNVSKLNTQNEFGGQSAHSRNKSVATTSASLLWNSTTISPSPGKGGVVSTLDSTILHPDIVQQPPVDYMPYDYPLIHTICFVTCYSEDETGLRTTLDSISTTDYPNSHKLIMIVCDGLIKGSGNDRTTPEIALSMMDDFVTPPEEVKPYSYVAVASGTKRHNMAKIYAGFYKYDDSTVPLEKQQRVPVITIVKCGTPEEQGSAKPGNRGKRDSQVILMSFLQRVTFDERMSELEFQLLKNIWQLTGLMADFYETVLMVDADTKVFPDSLSHMVAEMVKDPTIMGLCGETKIANKADTWVTAIQVFEYYISHHQAKAFESVFGSVTCLPGCFSIYRIKAPKDSDGYWVPILANPDIVERYSDNVTDSLHKKNLLLLGEDRYLSSLMLRTFPKRKQVFVPKAACKTIVPDEFKVLLSQRRRWINSTVHNLFELVLIRDLCGTFCFSMQFVIFIELIGTLVLPLAICFTVYVVIFAIVSHPTPILTLILLAFVLGLPGLLVVVTATRWSYLMWMAIYLIALPIWNFVLPSYAYWKFDDFSWGDTRTIAGGNKGGHDDEEGEFDNSHIKMRTWREFDREERMMAETEGFGEDNSRYI
;
A
#
# COMPACT_ATOMS: atom_id res chain seq x y z
N MET A 1 -29.41 45.40 -27.94
CA MET A 1 -30.00 45.47 -26.59
C MET A 1 -30.13 44.04 -26.12
N ALA A 2 -29.52 43.72 -24.97
CA ALA A 2 -29.03 42.38 -24.63
C ALA A 2 -27.96 41.86 -25.62
N GLU A 3 -26.84 41.43 -25.04
CA GLU A 3 -25.75 40.67 -25.65
C GLU A 3 -25.57 39.38 -24.82
N ASP A 4 -24.59 38.57 -25.19
CA ASP A 4 -24.29 37.24 -24.66
C ASP A 4 -24.01 37.18 -23.15
N ASP A 5 -24.13 35.97 -22.58
CA ASP A 5 -23.35 35.59 -21.40
C ASP A 5 -22.98 34.09 -21.46
N TYR A 6 -21.68 33.82 -21.56
CA TYR A 6 -21.06 32.48 -21.50
C TYR A 6 -19.66 32.67 -20.88
N TYR A 7 -19.19 31.70 -20.09
CA TYR A 7 -18.08 31.80 -19.14
C TYR A 7 -18.37 32.60 -17.86
N LEU A 8 -18.33 31.92 -16.71
CA LEU A 8 -17.34 32.16 -15.63
C LEU A 8 -17.66 31.25 -14.43
N ASN A 9 -16.68 30.46 -13.98
CA ASN A 9 -16.62 29.89 -12.63
C ASN A 9 -15.25 29.20 -12.45
N MET A 10 -14.25 30.01 -12.11
CA MET A 10 -12.98 29.51 -11.59
C MET A 10 -12.47 30.54 -10.57
N ASP A 11 -12.12 30.01 -9.40
CA ASP A 11 -11.29 30.56 -8.31
C ASP A 11 -11.54 32.01 -7.82
N ASP A 12 -11.75 32.14 -6.50
CA ASP A 12 -10.77 32.89 -5.71
C ASP A 12 -10.77 32.46 -4.22
N GLU A 13 -9.58 32.36 -3.63
CA GLU A 13 -9.43 32.27 -2.16
C GLU A 13 -9.43 33.68 -1.56
N SER A 14 -10.06 33.88 -0.40
CA SER A 14 -9.80 35.09 0.39
C SER A 14 -9.72 34.82 1.89
N LEU A 15 -8.50 34.92 2.41
CA LEU A 15 -8.21 34.97 3.84
C LEU A 15 -8.41 36.40 4.39
N ILE A 16 -8.41 36.52 5.72
CA ILE A 16 -8.33 37.77 6.52
C ILE A 16 -9.63 38.61 6.58
N ARG A 17 -10.27 38.60 7.76
CA ARG A 17 -10.75 39.80 8.50
C ARG A 17 -10.90 39.48 10.01
N PRO A 18 -10.95 40.49 10.90
CA PRO A 18 -10.27 40.42 12.21
C PRO A 18 -11.11 39.92 13.40
N ARG A 19 -10.40 39.70 14.53
CA ARG A 19 -10.99 39.45 15.84
C ARG A 19 -11.87 40.63 16.31
N GLY A 20 -13.10 40.32 16.71
CA GLY A 20 -13.97 41.16 17.54
C GLY A 20 -14.59 40.31 18.66
N SER A 21 -14.86 40.91 19.82
CA SER A 21 -15.19 40.18 21.05
C SER A 21 -16.68 40.14 21.39
N MET A 22 -17.21 38.96 21.69
CA MET A 22 -17.79 38.65 23.01
C MET A 22 -18.11 37.16 23.18
N ALA A 23 -18.38 36.73 24.43
CA ALA A 23 -18.37 35.31 24.82
C ALA A 23 -19.69 34.57 24.58
N SER A 24 -19.60 33.37 24.00
CA SER A 24 -20.55 32.27 24.21
C SER A 24 -19.85 30.92 23.98
N HIS A 25 -20.42 29.82 24.48
CA HIS A 25 -19.71 28.53 24.60
C HIS A 25 -19.26 27.93 23.25
N PRO A 26 -18.13 27.19 23.21
CA PRO A 26 -17.65 26.53 22.01
C PRO A 26 -18.62 25.41 21.57
N ARG A 27 -19.38 25.67 20.51
CA ARG A 27 -20.09 24.61 19.79
C ARG A 27 -19.04 23.68 19.19
N ARG A 28 -19.10 22.39 19.59
CA ARG A 28 -18.27 21.30 19.06
C ARG A 28 -18.29 21.35 17.53
N GLN A 29 -17.14 21.63 16.90
CA GLN A 29 -17.05 21.68 15.43
C GLN A 29 -17.53 20.34 14.84
N GLY A 30 -18.27 20.42 13.74
CA GLY A 30 -18.68 19.22 13.01
C GLY A 30 -17.45 18.44 12.54
N SER A 31 -17.43 17.15 12.83
CA SER A 31 -16.36 16.26 12.34
C SER A 31 -16.27 16.35 10.82
N LEU A 32 -15.06 16.53 10.29
CA LEU A 32 -14.75 16.48 8.85
C LEU A 32 -14.84 15.03 8.33
N VAL A 33 -16.03 14.45 8.43
CA VAL A 33 -16.42 13.16 7.86
C VAL A 33 -17.38 13.47 6.72
N ARG A 34 -16.96 13.15 5.49
CA ARG A 34 -17.74 13.42 4.26
C ARG A 34 -19.14 12.78 4.37
N PRO A 35 -20.22 13.42 3.89
CA PRO A 35 -21.59 12.89 4.02
C PRO A 35 -21.76 11.45 3.53
N GLU A 36 -21.02 11.04 2.50
CA GLU A 36 -20.98 9.69 1.95
C GLU A 36 -20.67 8.60 3.01
N ARG A 37 -19.77 8.86 3.95
CA ARG A 37 -19.42 7.92 5.04
C ARG A 37 -20.59 7.69 6.00
N ASN A 38 -21.49 8.66 6.15
CA ASN A 38 -22.69 8.54 6.99
C ASN A 38 -23.86 7.88 6.25
N ARG A 39 -23.76 7.66 4.93
CA ARG A 39 -24.77 6.94 4.14
C ARG A 39 -24.49 5.44 4.21
N LEU A 40 -25.01 4.83 5.28
CA LEU A 40 -24.78 3.43 5.62
C LEU A 40 -25.63 2.45 4.78
N ASP A 41 -26.51 2.95 3.89
CA ASP A 41 -27.39 2.14 3.03
C ASP A 41 -26.69 1.56 1.78
N ASN A 42 -25.45 1.96 1.48
CA ASN A 42 -24.73 1.56 0.26
C ASN A 42 -23.75 0.41 0.54
N PRO A 43 -23.88 -0.78 -0.11
CA PRO A 43 -22.94 -1.90 0.06
C PRO A 43 -21.46 -1.58 -0.25
N ALA A 44 -21.18 -0.54 -1.03
CA ALA A 44 -19.82 -0.06 -1.28
C ALA A 44 -19.19 0.70 -0.09
N ASN A 45 -19.98 1.12 0.91
CA ASN A 45 -19.51 1.79 2.12
C ASN A 45 -18.70 0.79 2.99
N PRO A 46 -17.47 1.13 3.45
CA PRO A 46 -16.65 0.27 4.32
C PRO A 46 -17.25 -0.11 5.70
N HIS A 47 -18.45 0.38 6.04
CA HIS A 47 -19.14 0.11 7.30
C HIS A 47 -20.58 -0.40 7.12
N TYR A 48 -20.94 -0.87 5.91
CA TYR A 48 -22.30 -1.31 5.58
C TYR A 48 -22.76 -2.50 6.43
N TYR A 49 -21.96 -3.57 6.48
CA TYR A 49 -22.31 -4.80 7.19
C TYR A 49 -22.29 -4.58 8.71
N TYR A 50 -21.28 -3.86 9.20
CA TYR A 50 -21.14 -3.55 10.63
C TYR A 50 -22.26 -2.64 11.15
N ALA A 51 -22.68 -1.63 10.39
CA ALA A 51 -23.82 -0.79 10.77
C ALA A 51 -25.09 -1.62 10.93
N LYS A 52 -25.42 -2.44 9.93
CA LYS A 52 -26.58 -3.34 9.96
C LYS A 52 -26.51 -4.32 11.13
N LYS A 53 -25.34 -4.94 11.39
CA LYS A 53 -25.15 -5.87 12.52
C LYS A 53 -25.23 -5.20 13.89
N ALA A 54 -24.75 -3.98 14.03
CA ALA A 54 -24.88 -3.21 15.27
C ALA A 54 -26.31 -2.68 15.50
N GLU A 55 -27.14 -2.58 14.45
CA GLU A 55 -28.56 -2.32 14.54
C GLU A 55 -29.35 -3.60 14.91
N GLU A 56 -29.06 -4.73 14.24
CA GLU A 56 -29.66 -6.05 14.53
C GLU A 56 -29.48 -6.50 16.01
N GLN A 57 -28.38 -6.10 16.68
CA GLN A 57 -28.03 -6.53 18.04
C GLN A 57 -28.02 -5.42 19.10
N GLN A 58 -28.59 -4.25 18.80
CA GLN A 58 -28.44 -3.02 19.60
C GLN A 58 -28.98 -3.08 21.05
N GLY A 59 -29.71 -4.14 21.40
CA GLY A 59 -30.20 -4.43 22.76
C GLY A 59 -29.57 -5.64 23.45
N ARG A 60 -28.55 -6.29 22.87
CA ARG A 60 -27.92 -7.51 23.43
C ARG A 60 -26.43 -7.38 23.72
N VAL A 61 -25.70 -6.54 23.00
CA VAL A 61 -24.23 -6.50 23.03
C VAL A 61 -23.72 -5.09 23.27
N SER A 62 -22.68 -4.92 24.10
CA SER A 62 -22.07 -3.62 24.43
C SER A 62 -21.09 -3.13 23.34
N ILE A 63 -21.58 -3.04 22.10
CA ILE A 63 -20.85 -2.56 20.91
C ILE A 63 -21.64 -1.41 20.27
N GLN A 64 -20.94 -0.37 19.79
CA GLN A 64 -21.54 0.77 19.10
C GLN A 64 -20.91 0.98 17.72
N PRO A 65 -21.70 1.22 16.65
CA PRO A 65 -21.16 1.42 15.30
C PRO A 65 -20.24 2.65 15.25
N SER A 66 -19.11 2.52 14.54
CA SER A 66 -18.01 3.48 14.56
C SER A 66 -17.38 3.63 13.17
N SER A 67 -17.80 4.64 12.40
CA SER A 67 -17.35 4.91 11.02
C SER A 67 -15.91 5.44 10.88
N THR A 68 -15.12 5.24 11.94
CA THR A 68 -13.71 5.62 12.07
C THR A 68 -12.89 4.59 12.85
N GLY A 69 -13.52 3.60 13.50
CA GLY A 69 -12.89 2.75 14.50
C GLY A 69 -12.52 3.47 15.81
N VAL A 70 -12.85 4.75 15.96
CA VAL A 70 -12.48 5.60 17.11
C VAL A 70 -13.73 6.17 17.78
N ASN A 71 -14.51 7.01 17.07
CA ASN A 71 -15.70 7.66 17.59
C ASN A 71 -16.98 6.98 17.09
N PRO A 72 -18.01 6.79 17.95
CA PRO A 72 -19.26 6.16 17.56
C PRO A 72 -20.10 7.09 16.68
N THR A 73 -20.80 6.54 15.70
CA THR A 73 -21.88 7.26 15.02
C THR A 73 -23.13 7.24 15.89
N LEU A 74 -23.32 8.29 16.68
CA LEU A 74 -24.59 8.57 17.34
C LEU A 74 -25.68 8.72 16.28
N GLY A 75 -26.50 7.69 16.11
CA GLY A 75 -27.57 7.64 15.10
C GLY A 75 -28.58 8.76 15.31
N ARG A 76 -28.64 9.71 14.38
CA ARG A 76 -29.59 10.84 14.43
C ARG A 76 -30.99 10.45 13.94
N ASN A 77 -31.52 9.33 14.45
CA ASN A 77 -32.89 8.87 14.26
C ASN A 77 -33.46 8.40 15.60
N GLY A 78 -33.86 9.38 16.42
CA GLY A 78 -34.58 9.18 17.68
C GLY A 78 -35.39 10.43 17.97
N THR A 79 -36.71 10.27 18.12
CA THR A 79 -37.62 11.42 18.30
C THR A 79 -37.40 12.09 19.66
N ILE A 80 -37.45 13.43 19.68
CA ILE A 80 -37.15 14.22 20.88
C ILE A 80 -38.30 14.12 21.89
N LYS A 81 -38.33 13.05 22.70
CA LYS A 81 -39.05 13.05 23.98
C LYS A 81 -38.24 13.83 25.01
N SER A 82 -38.44 15.15 25.00
CA SER A 82 -37.87 16.09 25.96
C SER A 82 -38.31 15.76 27.39
N ARG A 83 -37.48 15.05 28.15
CA ARG A 83 -37.69 14.83 29.57
C ARG A 83 -37.12 16.02 30.35
N ARG A 84 -37.92 17.08 30.46
CA ARG A 84 -37.61 18.23 31.33
C ARG A 84 -37.24 17.72 32.73
N THR A 85 -36.10 18.18 33.24
CA THR A 85 -35.75 18.05 34.65
C THR A 85 -36.74 18.86 35.48
N LEU A 86 -37.29 18.25 36.54
CA LEU A 86 -37.97 18.97 37.60
C LEU A 86 -37.23 18.73 38.91
N SER A 87 -36.99 19.80 39.67
CA SER A 87 -36.25 19.74 40.93
C SER A 87 -37.02 18.98 42.00
N THR A 88 -36.28 18.31 42.88
CA THR A 88 -36.75 17.68 44.12
C THR A 88 -37.64 18.60 44.96
N LYS A 89 -38.79 18.09 45.40
CA LYS A 89 -39.45 18.52 46.65
C LYS A 89 -40.20 17.35 47.31
N ARG A 90 -40.11 17.36 48.64
CA ARG A 90 -40.57 16.40 49.67
C ARG A 90 -41.90 15.64 49.47
N ASN A 91 -41.89 14.45 50.11
CA ASN A 91 -42.90 13.87 51.04
C ASN A 91 -43.83 12.72 50.59
N SER A 92 -43.79 11.64 51.39
CA SER A 92 -44.86 10.76 51.91
C SER A 92 -45.83 10.02 50.96
N GLY A 93 -45.93 8.69 51.16
CA GLY A 93 -47.09 7.84 50.79
C GLY A 93 -46.67 6.57 50.02
N ILE A 94 -46.54 5.40 50.65
CA ILE A 94 -47.61 4.39 50.85
C ILE A 94 -48.17 3.84 49.51
N VAL A 95 -47.77 2.59 49.15
CA VAL A 95 -48.60 1.41 48.74
C VAL A 95 -49.57 1.59 47.52
N GLU A 96 -49.82 0.64 46.61
CA GLU A 96 -49.66 -0.84 46.57
C GLU A 96 -49.22 -1.35 45.15
N GLU A 97 -49.36 -2.65 44.91
CA GLU A 97 -49.24 -3.34 43.61
C GLU A 97 -50.47 -3.07 42.70
N GLU A 98 -50.31 -3.16 41.37
CA GLU A 98 -51.09 -4.09 40.52
C GLU A 98 -50.67 -4.08 39.03
N TYR A 99 -50.72 -5.27 38.43
CA TYR A 99 -50.95 -5.56 37.00
C TYR A 99 -52.34 -6.23 36.91
N PRO A 100 -53.00 -6.51 35.74
CA PRO A 100 -52.51 -6.48 34.36
C PRO A 100 -53.56 -5.91 33.35
N LEU A 101 -53.50 -6.42 32.10
CA LEU A 101 -54.57 -6.58 31.10
C LEU A 101 -54.82 -5.46 30.08
N ALA A 102 -55.46 -5.89 28.99
CA ALA A 102 -55.54 -5.20 27.71
C ALA A 102 -57.01 -5.04 27.26
N ASN A 103 -57.25 -4.12 26.33
CA ASN A 103 -58.23 -4.31 25.24
C ASN A 103 -58.12 -3.21 24.17
N MET A 104 -58.45 -3.56 22.93
CA MET A 104 -58.99 -2.64 21.91
C MET A 104 -60.50 -2.48 22.16
N PRO A 105 -61.18 -1.35 21.82
CA PRO A 105 -61.58 -1.16 20.42
C PRO A 105 -61.85 0.29 19.92
N VAL A 106 -61.94 0.42 18.58
CA VAL A 106 -62.94 1.19 17.77
C VAL A 106 -63.49 2.56 18.24
N GLY A 107 -63.37 3.58 17.37
CA GLY A 107 -64.56 4.29 16.83
C GLY A 107 -64.66 5.82 16.83
N LEU A 108 -65.06 6.38 15.66
CA LEU A 108 -65.87 7.61 15.41
C LEU A 108 -65.20 9.00 15.69
N GLU A 109 -65.09 9.92 14.69
CA GLU A 109 -65.99 11.05 14.29
C GLU A 109 -65.89 12.29 15.24
N GLU A 110 -66.09 13.58 14.90
CA GLU A 110 -66.61 14.41 13.79
C GLU A 110 -65.93 15.82 13.93
N ASP A 111 -65.65 16.74 13.00
CA ASP A 111 -65.49 16.89 11.53
C ASP A 111 -65.05 18.39 11.26
N LYS A 112 -65.03 18.89 10.01
CA LYS A 112 -64.99 20.31 9.56
C LYS A 112 -63.58 21.00 9.55
N ASN A 113 -63.21 21.80 8.53
CA ASN A 113 -63.95 22.25 7.34
C ASN A 113 -63.02 22.75 6.19
N GLN A 114 -63.40 22.44 4.93
CA GLN A 114 -63.22 23.26 3.69
C GLN A 114 -61.77 23.58 3.17
N THR A 115 -61.49 23.75 1.86
CA THR A 115 -62.35 23.86 0.64
C THR A 115 -61.63 23.39 -0.66
N ARG A 116 -62.42 22.83 -1.61
CA ARG A 116 -62.47 23.01 -3.10
C ARG A 116 -61.27 23.60 -3.91
N ALA A 117 -61.05 23.28 -5.19
CA ALA A 117 -61.65 22.30 -6.15
C ALA A 117 -60.89 22.30 -7.51
N SER A 118 -61.42 21.54 -8.49
CA SER A 118 -61.32 21.61 -9.97
C SER A 118 -60.62 20.44 -10.70
N THR A 119 -61.15 20.09 -11.87
CA THR A 119 -60.94 18.84 -12.63
C THR A 119 -61.15 19.10 -14.13
N GLU A 120 -60.38 18.46 -15.02
CA GLU A 120 -60.64 18.09 -16.44
C GLU A 120 -59.30 17.69 -17.10
N GLY A 121 -59.23 16.87 -18.15
CA GLY A 121 -60.26 16.16 -18.92
C GLY A 121 -59.70 14.88 -19.60
N LEU A 122 -60.47 14.25 -20.49
CA LEU A 122 -60.11 12.99 -21.19
C LEU A 122 -59.62 13.21 -22.63
N ASP A 123 -59.07 12.17 -23.24
CA ASP A 123 -59.44 11.77 -24.61
C ASP A 123 -59.41 10.21 -24.72
N SER A 124 -60.01 9.63 -25.77
CA SER A 124 -60.44 8.21 -25.78
C SER A 124 -60.04 7.37 -27.02
N ASN A 125 -60.67 6.19 -27.16
CA ASN A 125 -60.65 5.23 -28.29
C ASN A 125 -59.43 4.28 -28.34
N GLU A 126 -59.51 3.00 -28.74
CA GLU A 126 -60.55 2.00 -29.08
C GLU A 126 -59.84 0.61 -28.90
N MET A 127 -60.42 -0.58 -28.63
CA MET A 127 -61.78 -1.15 -28.63
C MET A 127 -61.85 -2.39 -27.68
N ASP A 128 -63.05 -2.84 -27.32
CA ASP A 128 -63.66 -4.20 -27.29
C ASP A 128 -62.77 -5.47 -27.05
N ASP A 129 -63.16 -6.60 -26.45
CA ASP A 129 -64.34 -7.14 -25.70
C ASP A 129 -63.98 -8.60 -25.26
N ASP A 130 -64.61 -9.37 -24.34
CA ASP A 130 -65.76 -9.19 -23.42
C ASP A 130 -65.64 -10.20 -22.21
N MET A 131 -66.65 -10.20 -21.31
CA MET A 131 -67.28 -11.28 -20.48
C MET A 131 -66.65 -12.71 -20.33
N LEU A 132 -67.02 -13.56 -19.35
CA LEU A 132 -67.53 -13.50 -17.95
C LEU A 132 -67.68 -14.98 -17.46
N ASP A 133 -67.80 -15.23 -16.15
CA ASP A 133 -68.19 -16.51 -15.50
C ASP A 133 -67.30 -17.77 -15.76
N GLY A 134 -67.35 -18.84 -14.95
CA GLY A 134 -67.99 -19.01 -13.64
C GLY A 134 -67.82 -20.43 -13.04
N TYR A 135 -67.76 -20.50 -11.70
CA TYR A 135 -68.20 -21.60 -10.80
C TYR A 135 -67.76 -23.10 -11.03
N VAL A 136 -66.91 -23.64 -10.12
CA VAL A 136 -67.12 -24.81 -9.19
C VAL A 136 -67.74 -26.15 -9.75
N PRO A 137 -67.37 -27.41 -9.32
CA PRO A 137 -66.45 -27.88 -8.24
C PRO A 137 -65.41 -29.00 -8.58
N ASP A 138 -64.55 -29.27 -7.59
CA ASP A 138 -63.87 -30.53 -7.17
C ASP A 138 -64.30 -31.89 -7.79
N LEU A 139 -63.31 -32.70 -8.21
CA LEU A 139 -63.32 -34.17 -7.98
C LEU A 139 -61.91 -34.83 -8.05
N ARG A 140 -61.74 -35.90 -7.26
CA ARG A 140 -60.49 -36.55 -6.82
C ARG A 140 -59.76 -37.44 -7.86
N LYS A 141 -58.42 -37.54 -7.69
CA LYS A 141 -57.53 -38.69 -8.01
C LYS A 141 -57.26 -39.00 -9.50
N ASP A 142 -56.15 -39.63 -9.92
CA ASP A 142 -55.03 -40.26 -9.18
C ASP A 142 -53.69 -40.23 -10.00
N PHE A 143 -52.54 -40.45 -9.34
CA PHE A 143 -51.19 -40.81 -9.83
C PHE A 143 -50.61 -40.32 -11.19
N GLY A 144 -49.42 -39.69 -11.17
CA GLY A 144 -48.44 -39.84 -12.28
C GLY A 144 -47.30 -38.81 -12.42
N LYS A 145 -46.06 -39.21 -12.07
CA LYS A 145 -44.75 -38.66 -12.52
C LYS A 145 -44.55 -37.13 -12.51
N SER A 146 -43.96 -36.60 -11.44
CA SER A 146 -43.34 -35.27 -11.43
C SER A 146 -42.02 -35.24 -12.22
N SER A 147 -41.95 -34.46 -13.30
CA SER A 147 -40.67 -33.92 -13.80
C SER A 147 -40.39 -32.57 -13.12
N PRO A 148 -39.12 -32.20 -12.84
CA PRO A 148 -38.81 -31.00 -12.07
C PRO A 148 -39.16 -29.72 -12.84
N ALA A 149 -39.69 -28.73 -12.12
CA ALA A 149 -39.98 -27.41 -12.69
C ALA A 149 -38.68 -26.63 -12.96
N ASN A 150 -38.52 -26.12 -14.18
CA ASN A 150 -37.42 -25.22 -14.52
C ASN A 150 -37.51 -23.93 -13.69
N LYS A 151 -36.59 -23.74 -12.74
CA LYS A 151 -36.36 -22.43 -12.10
C LYS A 151 -35.95 -21.44 -13.20
N PHE A 152 -36.69 -20.33 -13.37
CA PHE A 152 -36.25 -19.23 -14.21
C PHE A 152 -35.04 -18.53 -13.58
N SER A 153 -33.84 -18.90 -14.02
CA SER A 153 -32.62 -18.17 -13.68
C SER A 153 -32.61 -16.82 -14.41
N GLN A 154 -32.79 -15.73 -13.66
CA GLN A 154 -32.66 -14.38 -14.19
C GLN A 154 -31.21 -14.10 -14.59
N LYS A 155 -30.88 -14.31 -15.86
CA LYS A 155 -29.66 -13.75 -16.47
C LYS A 155 -29.74 -12.23 -16.39
N LYS A 156 -29.02 -11.63 -15.44
CA LYS A 156 -28.66 -10.20 -15.53
C LYS A 156 -27.89 -9.99 -16.83
N GLU A 157 -28.37 -9.07 -17.66
CA GLU A 157 -27.62 -8.61 -18.81
C GLU A 157 -26.34 -7.92 -18.34
N LYS A 158 -25.17 -8.53 -18.60
CA LYS A 158 -23.87 -7.89 -18.31
C LYS A 158 -23.63 -6.80 -19.35
N SER A 159 -24.02 -5.56 -19.03
CA SER A 159 -23.60 -4.36 -19.76
C SER A 159 -22.07 -4.31 -19.88
N MET A 160 -21.55 -4.19 -21.11
CA MET A 160 -20.11 -4.22 -21.36
C MET A 160 -19.41 -3.04 -20.67
N SER A 161 -18.47 -3.34 -19.75
CA SER A 161 -17.68 -2.32 -19.05
C SER A 161 -16.70 -1.63 -20.02
N LEU A 162 -16.40 -0.36 -19.76
CA LEU A 162 -15.32 0.39 -20.44
C LEU A 162 -14.00 -0.38 -20.45
N TRP A 163 -13.67 -1.04 -19.32
CA TRP A 163 -12.49 -1.90 -19.21
C TRP A 163 -12.56 -3.08 -20.19
N THR A 164 -13.69 -3.79 -20.21
CA THR A 164 -13.89 -4.94 -21.12
C THR A 164 -13.78 -4.52 -22.58
N MET A 165 -14.35 -3.37 -22.94
CA MET A 165 -14.23 -2.81 -24.30
C MET A 165 -12.78 -2.46 -24.65
N TYR A 166 -12.02 -1.88 -23.72
CA TYR A 166 -10.58 -1.61 -23.91
C TYR A 166 -9.77 -2.90 -24.12
N CYS A 167 -10.01 -3.94 -23.32
CA CYS A 167 -9.38 -5.26 -23.48
C CYS A 167 -9.66 -5.86 -24.87
N TYR A 168 -10.92 -5.83 -25.34
CA TYR A 168 -11.25 -6.30 -26.69
C TYR A 168 -10.66 -5.42 -27.79
N ALA A 169 -10.66 -4.09 -27.64
CA ALA A 169 -10.08 -3.16 -28.61
C ALA A 169 -8.57 -3.35 -28.80
N LEU A 170 -7.82 -3.65 -27.74
CA LEU A 170 -6.39 -3.96 -27.83
C LEU A 170 -6.08 -5.35 -28.38
N THR A 171 -7.00 -6.31 -28.22
CA THR A 171 -6.78 -7.72 -28.58
C THR A 171 -7.62 -8.19 -29.78
N PHE A 172 -8.13 -7.25 -30.58
CA PHE A 172 -8.96 -7.50 -31.76
C PHE A 172 -8.30 -8.42 -32.80
N TRP A 173 -6.97 -8.33 -32.92
CA TRP A 173 -6.13 -9.13 -33.82
C TRP A 173 -5.95 -10.59 -33.37
N ILE A 174 -6.36 -10.95 -32.14
CA ILE A 174 -6.50 -12.34 -31.68
C ILE A 174 -7.96 -12.59 -31.27
N PRO A 175 -8.83 -13.01 -32.20
CA PRO A 175 -10.21 -13.38 -31.87
C PRO A 175 -10.26 -14.69 -31.08
N SER A 176 -11.31 -14.90 -30.29
CA SER A 176 -11.40 -16.04 -29.36
C SER A 176 -11.28 -17.45 -29.96
N PRO A 177 -11.70 -17.73 -31.22
CA PRO A 177 -11.39 -19.01 -31.87
C PRO A 177 -9.89 -19.30 -31.97
N LEU A 178 -9.06 -18.26 -32.17
CA LEU A 178 -7.61 -18.39 -32.27
C LEU A 178 -6.99 -18.74 -30.90
N LEU A 179 -7.47 -18.11 -29.81
CA LEU A 179 -7.05 -18.48 -28.44
C LEU A 179 -7.42 -19.93 -28.09
N SER A 180 -8.61 -20.38 -28.50
CA SER A 180 -9.04 -21.78 -28.31
C SER A 180 -8.11 -22.75 -29.02
N MET A 181 -7.76 -22.47 -30.29
CA MET A 181 -6.81 -23.28 -31.07
C MET A 181 -5.39 -23.26 -30.49
N CYS A 182 -4.99 -22.17 -29.81
CA CYS A 182 -3.72 -22.04 -29.09
C CYS A 182 -3.75 -22.62 -27.65
N GLY A 183 -4.67 -23.53 -27.33
CA GLY A 183 -4.69 -24.24 -26.05
C GLY A 183 -5.30 -23.48 -24.87
N MET A 184 -6.15 -22.48 -25.14
CA MET A 184 -6.97 -21.77 -24.16
C MET A 184 -8.47 -21.88 -24.50
N PRO A 185 -9.10 -23.06 -24.33
CA PRO A 185 -10.51 -23.25 -24.64
C PRO A 185 -11.44 -22.46 -23.70
N ASP A 186 -11.03 -22.28 -22.44
CA ASP A 186 -11.87 -21.74 -21.38
C ASP A 186 -12.05 -20.22 -21.53
N LYS A 187 -13.31 -19.76 -21.53
CA LYS A 187 -13.65 -18.34 -21.74
C LYS A 187 -13.02 -17.43 -20.67
N ASP A 188 -12.99 -17.87 -19.42
CA ASP A 188 -12.40 -17.08 -18.32
C ASP A 188 -10.88 -17.00 -18.42
N ARG A 189 -10.23 -18.03 -18.98
CA ARG A 189 -8.79 -18.03 -19.26
C ARG A 189 -8.46 -17.12 -20.45
N GLN A 190 -9.33 -17.09 -21.46
CA GLN A 190 -9.24 -16.11 -22.55
C GLN A 190 -9.45 -14.66 -22.05
N LEU A 191 -10.40 -14.42 -21.15
CA LEU A 191 -10.62 -13.10 -20.54
C LEU A 191 -9.44 -12.67 -19.67
N ALA A 192 -8.92 -13.55 -18.81
CA ALA A 192 -7.71 -13.27 -18.01
C ALA A 192 -6.49 -12.95 -18.89
N TRP A 193 -6.33 -13.64 -20.03
CA TRP A 193 -5.29 -13.32 -21.01
C TRP A 193 -5.50 -11.94 -21.66
N ARG A 194 -6.75 -11.56 -22.04
CA ARG A 194 -7.05 -10.23 -22.60
C ARG A 194 -6.81 -9.11 -21.58
N ASP A 195 -7.25 -9.30 -20.33
CA ASP A 195 -6.97 -8.39 -19.21
C ASP A 195 -5.45 -8.23 -18.99
N LYS A 196 -4.66 -9.31 -19.09
CA LYS A 196 -3.20 -9.23 -19.00
C LYS A 196 -2.59 -8.37 -20.11
N ILE A 197 -3.02 -8.53 -21.36
CA ILE A 197 -2.52 -7.70 -22.47
C ILE A 197 -2.88 -6.22 -22.27
N ALA A 198 -4.06 -5.93 -21.72
CA ALA A 198 -4.45 -4.56 -21.36
C ALA A 198 -3.61 -3.97 -20.22
N LEU A 199 -3.30 -4.75 -19.18
CA LEU A 199 -2.38 -4.30 -18.12
C LEU A 199 -0.95 -4.07 -18.65
N LEU A 200 -0.45 -4.98 -19.49
CA LEU A 200 0.88 -4.84 -20.11
C LEU A 200 0.96 -3.61 -21.04
N SER A 201 -0.11 -3.27 -21.77
CA SER A 201 -0.12 -2.05 -22.58
C SER A 201 -0.12 -0.79 -21.71
N ILE A 202 -0.86 -0.76 -20.59
CA ILE A 202 -0.86 0.35 -19.63
C ILE A 202 0.53 0.54 -19.01
N ILE A 203 1.20 -0.55 -18.61
CA ILE A 203 2.61 -0.52 -18.14
C ILE A 203 3.52 0.04 -19.25
N GLY A 204 3.31 -0.38 -20.49
CA GLY A 204 4.01 0.14 -21.67
C GLY A 204 3.80 1.65 -21.89
N TYR A 205 2.57 2.15 -21.77
CA TYR A 205 2.25 3.57 -21.95
C TYR A 205 2.82 4.44 -20.81
N ILE A 206 2.70 4.00 -19.55
CA ILE A 206 3.32 4.69 -18.40
C ILE A 206 4.85 4.71 -18.56
N GLY A 207 5.43 3.57 -18.95
CA GLY A 207 6.85 3.44 -19.24
C GLY A 207 7.35 4.34 -20.37
N ALA A 208 6.60 4.41 -21.48
CA ALA A 208 6.90 5.27 -22.62
C ALA A 208 6.75 6.76 -22.27
N PHE A 209 5.77 7.14 -21.43
CA PHE A 209 5.61 8.50 -20.93
C PHE A 209 6.79 8.93 -20.03
N VAL A 210 7.22 8.07 -19.10
CA VAL A 210 8.41 8.32 -18.27
C VAL A 210 9.68 8.39 -19.14
N ALA A 211 9.85 7.49 -20.11
CA ALA A 211 10.96 7.53 -21.05
C ALA A 211 10.96 8.82 -21.90
N TYR A 212 9.79 9.27 -22.33
CA TYR A 212 9.63 10.51 -23.07
C TYR A 212 10.03 11.72 -22.21
N ILE A 213 9.53 11.85 -20.98
CA ILE A 213 9.95 12.95 -20.09
C ILE A 213 11.46 12.89 -19.79
N THR A 214 12.04 11.70 -19.62
CA THR A 214 13.46 11.54 -19.24
C THR A 214 14.44 11.80 -20.39
N PHE A 215 14.11 11.43 -21.63
CA PHE A 215 15.04 11.48 -22.78
C PHE A 215 14.48 12.11 -24.06
N GLY A 216 13.16 12.07 -24.24
CA GLY A 216 12.48 12.56 -25.44
C GLY A 216 12.18 14.05 -25.40
N PHE A 217 11.74 14.56 -24.24
CA PHE A 217 11.25 15.92 -24.06
C PHE A 217 12.29 16.96 -24.49
N THR A 218 13.51 16.88 -23.93
CA THR A 218 14.62 17.75 -24.33
C THR A 218 14.88 17.70 -25.83
N LYS A 219 14.92 16.52 -26.45
CA LYS A 219 15.13 16.39 -27.91
C LYS A 219 13.98 16.97 -28.74
N THR A 220 12.74 16.86 -28.27
CA THR A 220 11.59 17.44 -29.00
C THR A 220 11.49 18.95 -28.90
N VAL A 221 11.86 19.56 -27.75
CA VAL A 221 11.71 21.01 -27.54
C VAL A 221 13.03 21.80 -27.75
N CYS A 222 14.18 21.14 -27.79
CA CYS A 222 15.48 21.69 -28.24
C CYS A 222 15.82 21.40 -29.71
N ASN A 223 14.87 21.00 -30.54
CA ASN A 223 15.18 20.52 -31.89
C ASN A 223 15.68 21.66 -32.81
N GLY A 224 16.88 21.52 -33.38
CA GLY A 224 17.32 22.34 -34.50
C GLY A 224 18.34 23.46 -34.24
N SER A 225 19.19 23.38 -33.21
CA SER A 225 20.40 24.22 -33.21
C SER A 225 21.30 23.82 -34.39
N THR A 226 21.51 24.74 -35.34
CA THR A 226 22.67 24.68 -36.23
C THR A 226 23.95 24.58 -35.41
N LEU A 227 25.00 23.97 -35.96
CA LEU A 227 26.31 23.94 -35.30
C LEU A 227 26.69 25.39 -34.97
N ARG A 228 26.96 25.70 -33.70
CA ARG A 228 27.42 27.04 -33.31
C ARG A 228 28.92 26.97 -33.05
N LEU A 229 29.68 27.82 -33.73
CA LEU A 229 31.13 27.94 -33.54
C LEU A 229 31.41 29.18 -32.69
N GLU A 230 32.16 28.99 -31.62
CA GLU A 230 32.62 30.09 -30.77
C GLU A 230 33.61 30.94 -31.58
N SER A 231 33.45 32.27 -31.57
CA SER A 231 34.23 33.19 -32.42
C SER A 231 35.75 32.97 -32.35
N ASN A 232 36.27 32.74 -31.15
CA ASN A 232 37.69 32.48 -30.89
C ASN A 232 38.18 31.05 -31.26
N LYS A 233 37.30 30.19 -31.80
CA LYS A 233 37.58 28.77 -32.10
C LYS A 233 37.16 28.34 -33.53
N VAL A 234 36.90 29.29 -34.43
CA VAL A 234 36.64 28.98 -35.85
C VAL A 234 37.91 28.45 -36.51
N SER A 235 37.93 27.14 -36.84
CA SER A 235 39.09 26.50 -37.48
C SER A 235 39.26 26.90 -38.95
N THR A 236 40.47 26.78 -39.49
CA THR A 236 40.83 27.03 -40.91
C THR A 236 40.12 26.13 -41.93
N GLY A 237 39.25 25.19 -41.51
CA GLY A 237 38.31 24.47 -42.37
C GLY A 237 37.02 25.23 -42.70
N PHE A 238 36.87 26.48 -42.25
CA PHE A 238 35.70 27.33 -42.47
C PHE A 238 36.09 28.74 -42.95
N VAL A 239 35.16 29.40 -43.63
CA VAL A 239 35.21 30.84 -43.93
C VAL A 239 33.96 31.49 -43.34
N THR A 240 34.13 32.64 -42.68
CA THR A 240 33.03 33.39 -42.05
C THR A 240 32.53 34.48 -42.99
N ILE A 241 31.22 34.54 -43.21
CA ILE A 241 30.55 35.57 -44.01
C ILE A 241 29.28 36.01 -43.25
N ASN A 242 29.20 37.29 -42.87
CA ASN A 242 28.06 37.89 -42.16
C ASN A 242 27.57 37.01 -40.98
N GLY A 243 28.46 36.79 -40.01
CA GLY A 243 28.22 35.97 -38.82
C GLY A 243 28.00 34.46 -39.05
N LYS A 244 28.06 33.97 -40.29
CA LYS A 244 27.82 32.56 -40.62
C LYS A 244 29.09 31.89 -41.15
N ALA A 245 29.36 30.69 -40.66
CA ALA A 245 30.52 29.91 -41.06
C ALA A 245 30.12 28.87 -42.12
N TYR A 246 30.82 28.91 -43.25
CA TYR A 246 30.64 28.01 -44.39
C TYR A 246 31.83 27.05 -44.46
N ARG A 247 31.54 25.77 -44.71
CA ARG A 247 32.56 24.70 -44.68
C ARG A 247 33.35 24.71 -45.98
N PHE A 248 34.66 24.88 -45.88
CA PHE A 248 35.57 24.74 -47.02
C PHE A 248 35.91 23.25 -47.23
N ASN A 249 35.97 22.80 -48.47
CA ASN A 249 36.18 21.39 -48.82
C ASN A 249 37.03 21.25 -50.10
N GLY A 250 38.20 21.88 -50.10
CA GLY A 250 39.12 21.88 -51.23
C GLY A 250 39.69 20.49 -51.53
N THR A 251 39.19 19.86 -52.60
CA THR A 251 39.74 18.62 -53.19
C THR A 251 40.04 18.77 -54.69
N GLY A 252 40.07 20.01 -55.19
CA GLY A 252 40.52 20.36 -56.54
C GLY A 252 41.95 20.93 -56.52
N VAL A 253 42.71 20.67 -57.59
CA VAL A 253 43.96 21.39 -57.85
C VAL A 253 43.61 22.82 -58.30
N ASP A 254 44.43 23.79 -57.91
CA ASP A 254 44.30 25.23 -58.17
C ASP A 254 42.99 25.89 -57.67
N GLY A 255 43.03 26.38 -56.42
CA GLY A 255 42.17 27.47 -55.93
C GLY A 255 40.65 27.22 -55.82
N SER A 256 40.20 25.97 -55.95
CA SER A 256 38.82 25.60 -56.28
C SER A 256 37.69 26.30 -55.49
N ASP A 257 36.72 26.80 -56.26
CA ASP A 257 35.54 27.58 -55.83
C ASP A 257 34.48 26.81 -55.03
N LEU A 258 33.59 27.53 -54.33
CA LEU A 258 32.38 26.93 -53.74
C LEU A 258 31.33 26.67 -54.83
N VAL A 259 31.16 25.41 -55.22
CA VAL A 259 30.16 24.99 -56.22
C VAL A 259 28.76 24.86 -55.60
N VAL A 260 27.78 25.53 -56.18
CA VAL A 260 26.35 25.47 -55.79
C VAL A 260 25.48 25.31 -57.02
N ASN A 261 24.76 24.18 -57.14
CA ASN A 261 23.80 23.90 -58.22
C ASN A 261 24.32 24.09 -59.67
N GLY A 262 25.63 23.94 -59.90
CA GLY A 262 26.26 24.13 -61.21
C GLY A 262 26.81 25.54 -61.48
N SER A 263 26.58 26.48 -60.55
CA SER A 263 27.30 27.76 -60.48
C SER A 263 28.52 27.62 -59.57
N TYR A 264 29.60 28.31 -59.90
CA TYR A 264 30.76 28.49 -59.03
C TYR A 264 30.57 29.77 -58.20
N VAL A 265 31.24 29.89 -57.05
CA VAL A 265 31.41 31.15 -56.33
C VAL A 265 32.93 31.36 -56.18
N VAL A 266 33.48 32.24 -57.01
CA VAL A 266 34.91 32.54 -57.06
C VAL A 266 35.30 33.44 -55.89
N GLY A 267 36.53 33.27 -55.41
CA GLY A 267 37.05 34.06 -54.29
C GLY A 267 38.50 33.70 -53.95
N PRO A 268 39.16 34.50 -53.09
CA PRO A 268 40.53 34.25 -52.64
C PRO A 268 40.59 33.14 -51.58
N TRP A 269 40.19 31.91 -51.94
CA TRP A 269 39.99 30.78 -51.02
C TRP A 269 41.28 30.20 -50.40
N ALA A 270 42.46 30.73 -50.75
CA ALA A 270 43.75 30.33 -50.16
C ALA A 270 43.90 30.72 -48.66
N ASP A 271 43.03 31.59 -48.16
CA ASP A 271 43.10 32.24 -46.84
C ASP A 271 41.99 31.75 -45.87
N ALA A 272 41.70 30.45 -45.88
CA ALA A 272 40.65 29.87 -45.04
C ALA A 272 40.93 30.04 -43.52
N GLY A 273 39.89 30.38 -42.75
CA GLY A 273 40.01 30.89 -41.37
C GLY A 273 39.93 32.42 -41.23
N LYS A 274 39.76 33.16 -42.33
CA LYS A 274 39.44 34.60 -42.33
C LYS A 274 37.93 34.87 -42.48
N ASP A 275 37.54 36.10 -42.21
CA ASP A 275 36.21 36.67 -42.47
C ASP A 275 36.21 37.35 -43.85
N ALA A 276 35.25 36.95 -44.69
CA ALA A 276 35.08 37.40 -46.07
C ALA A 276 33.85 38.31 -46.26
N THR A 277 33.27 38.86 -45.19
CA THR A 277 32.02 39.64 -45.23
C THR A 277 32.11 40.88 -46.14
N PHE A 278 33.29 41.51 -46.25
CA PHE A 278 33.49 42.64 -47.18
C PHE A 278 33.58 42.23 -48.66
N LEU A 279 33.63 40.93 -48.99
CA LEU A 279 33.45 40.47 -50.38
C LEU A 279 31.96 40.25 -50.72
N PHE A 280 31.16 39.83 -49.74
CA PHE A 280 29.74 39.49 -49.91
C PHE A 280 28.78 40.52 -49.27
N GLN A 281 29.04 41.81 -49.51
CA GLN A 281 28.25 42.93 -48.94
C GLN A 281 26.84 43.02 -49.55
N ASN A 282 25.81 43.24 -48.73
CA ASN A 282 24.46 43.56 -49.23
C ASN A 282 24.29 45.06 -49.52
N VAL A 283 25.07 45.58 -50.47
CA VAL A 283 25.04 47.00 -50.85
C VAL A 283 23.65 47.42 -51.35
N ASN A 284 23.18 48.58 -50.89
CA ASN A 284 21.87 49.20 -51.19
C ASN A 284 20.64 48.38 -50.73
N GLY A 285 20.79 47.56 -49.69
CA GLY A 285 19.68 46.92 -48.96
C GLY A 285 18.93 47.89 -48.04
N ASN A 286 18.83 47.55 -46.75
CA ASN A 286 18.27 48.43 -45.72
C ASN A 286 19.04 49.76 -45.59
N CYS A 287 20.30 49.82 -46.05
CA CYS A 287 21.12 51.03 -46.15
C CYS A 287 20.77 51.99 -47.32
N LYS A 288 19.86 51.65 -48.24
CA LYS A 288 19.43 52.60 -49.30
C LYS A 288 18.86 53.86 -48.65
N ASP A 289 19.25 55.03 -49.17
CA ASP A 289 18.96 56.37 -48.61
C ASP A 289 19.47 56.60 -47.17
N ILE A 290 20.49 55.86 -46.72
CA ILE A 290 21.21 56.10 -45.45
C ILE A 290 22.69 56.39 -45.74
N ILE A 291 23.31 55.56 -46.57
CA ILE A 291 24.72 55.68 -46.98
C ILE A 291 24.73 56.13 -48.45
N VAL A 292 25.24 57.33 -48.73
CA VAL A 292 25.11 57.98 -50.05
C VAL A 292 26.45 58.55 -50.57
N PRO A 293 26.70 58.57 -51.89
CA PRO A 293 27.91 59.13 -52.48
C PRO A 293 27.95 60.66 -52.34
N ARG A 294 29.15 61.19 -52.06
CA ARG A 294 29.48 62.61 -52.13
C ARG A 294 29.82 63.05 -53.55
N ASP A 295 29.85 64.35 -53.80
CA ASP A 295 30.05 64.94 -55.13
C ASP A 295 31.40 64.58 -55.81
N ASN A 296 32.40 64.13 -55.04
CA ASN A 296 33.70 63.66 -55.53
C ASN A 296 33.97 62.16 -55.23
N CYS A 297 32.92 61.34 -55.12
CA CYS A 297 33.03 59.92 -54.76
C CYS A 297 33.88 59.12 -55.75
N SER A 298 34.93 58.45 -55.24
CA SER A 298 35.81 57.54 -55.99
C SER A 298 35.20 56.15 -56.20
N ILE A 299 34.20 55.78 -55.40
CA ILE A 299 33.47 54.52 -55.51
C ILE A 299 32.47 54.62 -56.68
N PRO A 300 32.36 53.63 -57.59
CA PRO A 300 31.36 53.67 -58.65
C PRO A 300 29.94 53.74 -58.09
N TYR A 301 29.10 54.62 -58.64
CA TYR A 301 27.68 54.75 -58.27
C TYR A 301 26.79 54.97 -59.50
N ASN A 302 25.50 54.66 -59.40
CA ASN A 302 24.55 54.79 -60.51
C ASN A 302 23.71 56.08 -60.45
N SER A 303 22.81 56.27 -61.43
CA SER A 303 21.93 57.44 -61.53
C SER A 303 20.91 57.59 -60.39
N GLU A 304 20.66 56.55 -59.60
CA GLU A 304 19.84 56.59 -58.37
C GLU A 304 20.68 56.84 -57.10
N LYS A 305 21.96 57.19 -57.24
CA LYS A 305 22.95 57.31 -56.14
C LYS A 305 23.25 56.00 -55.40
N GLU A 306 22.92 54.84 -55.98
CA GLU A 306 23.29 53.55 -55.38
C GLU A 306 24.79 53.28 -55.58
N LEU A 307 25.47 52.83 -54.53
CA LEU A 307 26.92 52.58 -54.49
C LEU A 307 27.28 51.15 -54.91
N ALA A 308 28.46 50.96 -55.50
CA ALA A 308 29.01 49.66 -55.87
C ALA A 308 29.38 48.76 -54.69
N TRP A 309 29.85 49.37 -53.59
CA TRP A 309 30.27 48.77 -52.32
C TRP A 309 30.33 49.85 -51.23
N TYR A 310 30.30 49.45 -49.95
CA TYR A 310 30.43 50.36 -48.81
C TYR A 310 31.79 50.24 -48.11
N PHE A 311 32.34 49.02 -48.05
CA PHE A 311 33.67 48.72 -47.50
C PHE A 311 34.64 48.25 -48.61
N PRO A 312 35.96 48.43 -48.43
CA PRO A 312 36.94 47.93 -49.40
C PRO A 312 36.90 46.39 -49.48
N CYS A 313 36.91 45.89 -50.71
CA CYS A 313 36.65 44.49 -51.07
C CYS A 313 37.79 43.52 -50.67
N LYS A 314 38.00 43.25 -49.38
CA LYS A 314 39.09 42.37 -48.91
C LYS A 314 38.74 41.50 -47.69
N LEU A 315 39.54 40.46 -47.46
CA LEU A 315 39.42 39.60 -46.28
C LEU A 315 39.89 40.33 -45.01
N LYS A 316 39.22 40.07 -43.88
CA LYS A 316 39.62 40.55 -42.54
C LYS A 316 39.83 39.38 -41.58
N ASN A 317 40.64 39.58 -40.54
CA ASN A 317 40.85 38.56 -39.51
C ASN A 317 39.63 38.49 -38.57
N ILE A 318 39.26 37.28 -38.14
CA ILE A 318 38.08 37.04 -37.27
C ILE A 318 38.25 37.70 -35.88
N ASP A 319 39.48 37.88 -35.42
CA ASP A 319 39.85 38.49 -34.13
C ASP A 319 39.72 40.02 -34.08
N GLY A 320 39.45 40.70 -35.20
CA GLY A 320 39.41 42.16 -35.30
C GLY A 320 40.78 42.85 -35.35
N SER A 321 41.89 42.11 -35.51
CA SER A 321 43.25 42.69 -35.61
C SER A 321 43.50 43.49 -36.90
N SER A 322 42.59 43.41 -37.89
CA SER A 322 42.71 44.10 -39.17
C SER A 322 42.40 45.60 -39.05
N GLN A 323 43.35 46.44 -39.44
CA GLN A 323 43.25 47.91 -39.38
C GLN A 323 42.92 48.51 -40.77
N PRO A 324 42.15 49.61 -40.84
CA PRO A 324 41.83 50.28 -42.11
C PRO A 324 43.10 50.82 -42.78
N ASN A 325 43.23 50.54 -44.09
CA ASN A 325 44.26 51.10 -44.96
C ASN A 325 43.62 51.63 -46.24
N PHE A 326 43.82 52.91 -46.52
CA PHE A 326 43.18 53.64 -47.62
C PHE A 326 44.15 53.99 -48.78
N THR A 327 45.30 53.31 -48.89
CA THR A 327 46.20 53.50 -50.04
C THR A 327 45.52 53.07 -51.35
N LYS A 328 45.61 53.92 -52.39
CA LYS A 328 44.99 53.72 -53.72
C LYS A 328 45.34 52.42 -54.43
N SER A 329 46.40 51.71 -54.03
CA SER A 329 46.78 50.40 -54.56
C SER A 329 45.84 49.24 -54.17
N GLU A 330 44.90 49.45 -53.25
CA GLU A 330 43.93 48.45 -52.78
C GLU A 330 42.47 48.76 -53.20
N HIS A 331 42.24 49.75 -54.08
CA HIS A 331 40.88 50.12 -54.50
C HIS A 331 40.34 49.21 -55.59
N TYR A 332 39.04 48.89 -55.53
CA TYR A 332 38.33 48.06 -56.50
C TYR A 332 37.37 48.93 -57.34
N ASP A 333 37.80 49.28 -58.55
CA ASP A 333 37.04 50.15 -59.48
C ASP A 333 35.81 49.46 -60.12
N GLY A 334 35.48 48.24 -59.69
CA GLY A 334 34.36 47.44 -60.20
C GLY A 334 33.10 47.47 -59.33
N TRP A 335 32.05 46.84 -59.83
CA TRP A 335 30.79 46.65 -59.09
C TRP A 335 30.81 45.32 -58.31
N GLY A 336 30.32 45.31 -57.06
CA GLY A 336 30.01 44.05 -56.36
C GLY A 336 31.19 43.21 -55.83
N CYS A 337 32.35 43.80 -55.52
CA CYS A 337 33.47 43.18 -54.80
C CYS A 337 33.84 41.75 -55.24
N HIS A 338 34.22 41.59 -56.52
CA HIS A 338 34.59 40.28 -57.11
C HIS A 338 33.47 39.23 -57.16
N THR A 339 32.20 39.59 -56.97
CA THR A 339 31.06 38.71 -57.23
C THR A 339 30.27 39.17 -58.46
N SER A 340 30.09 38.27 -59.43
CA SER A 340 29.10 38.46 -60.50
C SER A 340 27.67 38.34 -59.96
N GLU A 341 26.68 38.77 -60.76
CA GLU A 341 25.28 38.71 -60.37
C GLU A 341 24.79 37.28 -60.07
N ASP A 342 25.32 36.30 -60.81
CA ASP A 342 24.98 34.88 -60.64
C ASP A 342 25.71 34.25 -59.44
N GLU A 343 26.91 34.71 -59.11
CA GLU A 343 27.62 34.33 -57.88
C GLU A 343 26.92 34.87 -56.63
N ARG A 344 26.41 36.12 -56.67
CA ARG A 344 25.62 36.69 -55.56
C ARG A 344 24.29 35.94 -55.37
N LYS A 345 23.64 35.49 -56.45
CA LYS A 345 22.48 34.58 -56.39
C LYS A 345 22.85 33.21 -55.82
N ALA A 346 23.98 32.63 -56.24
CA ALA A 346 24.47 31.35 -55.75
C ALA A 346 24.79 31.41 -54.24
N TYR A 347 25.47 32.47 -53.77
CA TYR A 347 25.72 32.74 -52.35
C TYR A 347 24.41 32.79 -51.54
N TYR A 348 23.38 33.52 -51.99
CA TYR A 348 22.10 33.57 -51.29
C TYR A 348 21.33 32.25 -51.28
N SER A 349 21.70 31.27 -52.13
CA SER A 349 21.17 29.89 -52.08
C SER A 349 22.01 28.93 -51.22
N LEU A 350 23.20 29.33 -50.78
CA LEU A 350 24.15 28.49 -50.04
C LEU A 350 23.74 28.33 -48.57
N LYS A 351 23.62 27.08 -48.12
CA LYS A 351 23.34 26.76 -46.71
C LYS A 351 24.60 26.89 -45.85
N SER A 352 24.55 27.74 -44.84
CA SER A 352 25.61 27.88 -43.82
C SER A 352 25.80 26.57 -43.04
N ALA A 353 27.05 26.19 -42.80
CA ALA A 353 27.38 24.99 -42.03
C ALA A 353 27.26 25.21 -40.52
N ALA A 354 27.51 26.46 -40.08
CA ALA A 354 27.41 26.88 -38.69
C ALA A 354 27.05 28.39 -38.60
N SER A 355 26.57 28.84 -37.44
CA SER A 355 26.61 30.28 -37.06
C SER A 355 27.74 30.54 -36.08
N VAL A 356 28.35 31.73 -36.16
CA VAL A 356 29.38 32.18 -35.22
C VAL A 356 28.70 32.84 -34.04
N TYR A 357 29.03 32.41 -32.82
CA TYR A 357 28.43 32.94 -31.61
C TYR A 357 29.44 33.58 -30.65
N PHE A 358 28.94 34.51 -29.85
CA PHE A 358 29.66 35.18 -28.76
C PHE A 358 28.87 35.00 -27.45
N THR A 359 29.55 34.83 -26.33
CA THR A 359 28.93 34.95 -25.00
C THR A 359 28.88 36.41 -24.56
N TRP A 360 28.06 36.73 -23.55
CA TRP A 360 28.05 38.08 -22.95
C TRP A 360 29.40 38.47 -22.33
N ASP A 361 30.21 37.50 -21.90
CA ASP A 361 31.54 37.75 -21.37
C ASP A 361 32.57 37.99 -22.49
N ASP A 362 32.43 37.34 -23.66
CA ASP A 362 33.25 37.64 -24.84
C ASP A 362 33.04 39.09 -25.31
N ILE A 363 31.78 39.56 -25.36
CA ILE A 363 31.45 40.91 -25.83
C ILE A 363 32.00 41.98 -24.85
N ARG A 364 31.87 41.75 -23.54
CA ARG A 364 32.31 42.69 -22.49
C ARG A 364 33.82 42.74 -22.27
N ASN A 365 34.53 41.63 -22.50
CA ASN A 365 35.99 41.55 -22.33
C ASN A 365 36.74 41.54 -23.67
N SER A 366 36.06 41.91 -24.76
CA SER A 366 36.65 42.04 -26.10
C SER A 366 37.62 43.22 -26.18
N SER A 367 38.61 43.11 -27.07
CA SER A 367 39.39 44.26 -27.56
C SER A 367 38.69 45.07 -28.65
N ARG A 368 37.45 44.70 -29.01
CA ARG A 368 36.61 45.33 -30.05
C ARG A 368 35.33 45.92 -29.45
N ASN A 369 34.83 47.00 -30.04
CA ASN A 369 33.59 47.67 -29.64
C ASN A 369 32.34 46.88 -30.09
N LEU A 370 32.13 45.72 -29.46
CA LEU A 370 31.01 44.82 -29.74
C LEU A 370 29.74 45.23 -28.97
N VAL A 371 28.62 45.27 -29.69
CA VAL A 371 27.27 45.56 -29.17
C VAL A 371 26.25 44.56 -29.70
N VAL A 372 25.10 44.42 -29.02
CA VAL A 372 24.02 43.52 -29.45
C VAL A 372 22.83 44.32 -29.99
N TYR A 373 22.23 43.85 -31.08
CA TYR A 373 20.95 44.34 -31.60
C TYR A 373 20.10 43.16 -32.10
N ASN A 374 18.88 43.03 -31.56
CA ASN A 374 17.89 41.99 -31.90
C ASN A 374 18.40 40.52 -31.80
N GLY A 375 19.44 40.28 -30.98
CA GLY A 375 20.11 38.99 -30.82
C GLY A 375 21.35 38.79 -31.70
N ASP A 376 21.63 39.73 -32.60
CA ASP A 376 22.80 39.74 -33.46
C ASP A 376 23.91 40.61 -32.89
N VAL A 377 25.16 40.23 -33.14
CA VAL A 377 26.36 40.90 -32.61
C VAL A 377 26.98 41.76 -33.70
N LEU A 378 27.04 43.06 -33.43
CA LEU A 378 27.57 44.08 -34.32
C LEU A 378 28.91 44.58 -33.79
N ASP A 379 29.84 44.88 -34.70
CA ASP A 379 31.17 45.40 -34.37
C ASP A 379 31.31 46.84 -34.86
N LEU A 380 31.24 47.80 -33.93
CA LEU A 380 31.22 49.23 -34.26
C LEU A 380 32.57 49.73 -34.80
N ASP A 381 33.68 49.02 -34.51
CA ASP A 381 35.00 49.35 -35.05
C ASP A 381 35.06 49.13 -36.58
N LEU A 382 34.17 48.31 -37.13
CA LEU A 382 34.05 48.15 -38.58
C LEU A 382 33.55 49.42 -39.28
N LEU A 383 32.95 50.38 -38.58
CA LEU A 383 32.50 51.65 -39.18
C LEU A 383 33.66 52.57 -39.60
N ASP A 384 34.85 52.41 -39.01
CA ASP A 384 36.04 53.16 -39.43
C ASP A 384 36.65 52.68 -40.76
N TRP A 385 36.06 51.65 -41.39
CA TRP A 385 36.35 51.23 -42.75
C TRP A 385 35.55 51.99 -43.82
N LEU A 386 34.56 52.82 -43.44
CA LEU A 386 33.84 53.69 -44.37
C LEU A 386 34.74 54.86 -44.82
N GLN A 387 34.84 55.08 -46.13
CA GLN A 387 35.63 56.18 -46.69
C GLN A 387 34.94 57.53 -46.49
N LYS A 388 35.31 58.22 -45.40
CA LYS A 388 34.75 59.50 -44.93
C LYS A 388 34.90 60.67 -45.92
N ASP A 389 35.71 60.53 -46.98
CA ASP A 389 35.86 61.51 -48.06
C ASP A 389 34.87 61.24 -49.22
N ASP A 390 34.64 59.97 -49.55
CA ASP A 390 33.84 59.52 -50.71
C ASP A 390 32.34 59.41 -50.38
N VAL A 391 32.00 59.12 -49.12
CA VAL A 391 30.65 58.71 -48.69
C VAL A 391 30.14 59.58 -47.54
N GLU A 392 28.85 59.89 -47.56
CA GLU A 392 28.10 60.54 -46.50
C GLU A 392 27.16 59.53 -45.80
N TYR A 393 27.12 59.60 -44.48
CA TYR A 393 26.35 58.72 -43.59
C TYR A 393 25.90 59.49 -42.33
N PRO A 394 24.90 59.01 -41.56
CA PRO A 394 24.33 59.77 -40.44
C PRO A 394 25.31 59.99 -39.28
N SER A 395 25.16 61.11 -38.57
CA SER A 395 25.89 61.46 -37.33
C SER A 395 25.88 60.32 -36.31
N GLU A 396 24.74 59.66 -36.20
CA GLU A 396 24.38 58.59 -35.29
C GLU A 396 25.36 57.39 -35.36
N PHE A 397 26.00 57.17 -36.52
CA PHE A 397 27.02 56.13 -36.66
C PHE A 397 28.30 56.47 -35.86
N ASN A 398 28.69 57.75 -35.82
CA ASN A 398 29.82 58.20 -35.01
C ASN A 398 29.42 58.25 -33.53
N ASP A 399 28.21 58.76 -33.22
CA ASP A 399 27.71 58.81 -31.83
C ASP A 399 27.63 57.41 -31.20
N LEU A 400 27.22 56.39 -31.96
CA LEU A 400 27.21 55.00 -31.51
C LEU A 400 28.62 54.41 -31.33
N ARG A 401 29.57 54.68 -32.23
CA ARG A 401 30.97 54.21 -32.11
C ARG A 401 31.69 54.89 -30.93
N ASP A 402 31.57 56.20 -30.82
CA ASP A 402 32.36 57.04 -29.90
C ASP A 402 31.79 57.07 -28.47
N SER A 403 30.59 56.52 -28.26
CA SER A 403 30.03 56.27 -26.94
C SER A 403 30.44 54.91 -26.39
N ASN A 404 30.73 54.85 -25.09
CA ASN A 404 31.16 53.63 -24.38
C ASN A 404 29.99 52.64 -24.18
N LEU A 405 29.44 52.11 -25.27
CA LEU A 405 28.30 51.18 -25.31
C LEU A 405 28.70 49.70 -25.47
N GLN A 406 30.01 49.40 -25.53
CA GLN A 406 30.55 48.03 -25.55
C GLN A 406 29.89 47.15 -24.47
N GLY A 407 29.41 45.96 -24.86
CA GLY A 407 28.80 45.01 -23.93
C GLY A 407 27.33 45.24 -23.56
N TYR A 408 26.66 46.20 -24.20
CA TYR A 408 25.23 46.49 -24.02
C TYR A 408 24.36 45.99 -25.19
N ASP A 409 23.06 45.84 -24.90
CA ASP A 409 22.01 45.56 -25.89
C ASP A 409 21.32 46.87 -26.30
N LEU A 410 21.43 47.22 -27.58
CA LEU A 410 20.89 48.44 -28.18
C LEU A 410 19.47 48.26 -28.75
N SER A 411 18.89 47.06 -28.69
CA SER A 411 17.56 46.73 -29.26
C SER A 411 16.45 47.65 -28.74
N LEU A 412 16.52 48.05 -27.47
CA LEU A 412 15.55 48.96 -26.85
C LEU A 412 15.84 50.43 -27.18
N VAL A 413 17.11 50.80 -27.31
CA VAL A 413 17.55 52.17 -27.65
C VAL A 413 17.17 52.51 -29.09
N LEU A 414 17.52 51.63 -30.03
CA LEU A 414 17.30 51.78 -31.46
C LEU A 414 15.88 51.32 -31.89
N SER A 415 14.90 51.48 -31.01
CA SER A 415 13.53 51.00 -31.21
C SER A 415 12.62 51.97 -31.98
N THR A 416 13.01 53.24 -32.13
CA THR A 416 12.19 54.25 -32.82
C THR A 416 12.16 54.04 -34.34
N GLY A 417 11.21 54.69 -35.03
CA GLY A 417 11.01 54.49 -36.46
C GLY A 417 12.20 54.85 -37.35
N HIS A 418 13.03 55.82 -36.96
CA HIS A 418 14.23 56.21 -37.68
C HIS A 418 15.42 55.33 -37.29
N ASP A 419 15.68 55.23 -35.98
CA ASP A 419 16.81 54.47 -35.41
C ASP A 419 16.76 53.00 -35.80
N ARG A 420 15.55 52.43 -35.95
CA ARG A 420 15.35 51.06 -36.43
C ARG A 420 15.71 50.88 -37.91
N LYS A 421 15.65 51.93 -38.74
CA LYS A 421 16.16 51.89 -40.13
C LYS A 421 17.69 51.93 -40.12
N VAL A 422 18.28 52.79 -39.30
CA VAL A 422 19.74 52.85 -39.04
C VAL A 422 20.27 51.52 -38.53
N ALA A 423 19.65 50.94 -37.49
CA ALA A 423 20.07 49.68 -36.89
C ALA A 423 19.95 48.48 -37.85
N ARG A 424 18.94 48.46 -38.73
CA ARG A 424 18.84 47.47 -39.81
C ARG A 424 19.92 47.62 -40.88
N CYS A 425 20.38 48.84 -41.15
CA CYS A 425 21.53 49.05 -42.01
C CYS A 425 22.82 48.56 -41.34
N LEU A 426 23.04 48.87 -40.05
CA LEU A 426 24.16 48.36 -39.27
C LEU A 426 24.18 46.81 -39.22
N ASP A 427 23.03 46.16 -39.00
CA ASP A 427 22.86 44.70 -39.02
C ASP A 427 23.20 44.05 -40.38
N GLU A 428 23.00 44.75 -41.50
CA GLU A 428 23.42 44.23 -42.82
C GLU A 428 24.93 44.33 -43.07
N ILE A 429 25.63 45.30 -42.47
CA ILE A 429 26.97 45.70 -42.90
C ILE A 429 28.09 45.44 -41.86
N ILE A 430 27.82 45.56 -40.56
CA ILE A 430 28.81 45.36 -39.47
C ILE A 430 28.55 44.14 -38.57
N LYS A 431 27.65 43.25 -38.98
CA LYS A 431 27.34 42.02 -38.24
C LYS A 431 28.47 40.99 -38.31
N VAL A 432 28.85 40.47 -37.14
CA VAL A 432 29.97 39.54 -36.96
C VAL A 432 29.56 38.20 -36.32
N GLY A 433 28.34 38.08 -35.79
CA GLY A 433 27.82 36.82 -35.23
C GLY A 433 26.45 36.99 -34.57
N GLU A 434 26.11 36.01 -33.75
CA GLU A 434 24.88 35.93 -32.95
C GLU A 434 25.22 35.84 -31.45
N ILE A 435 24.36 36.29 -30.54
CA ILE A 435 24.56 36.08 -29.10
C ILE A 435 24.34 34.61 -28.73
N ASP A 436 24.99 34.12 -27.67
CA ASP A 436 24.56 32.85 -27.09
C ASP A 436 23.19 32.97 -26.43
N SER A 437 22.30 32.05 -26.77
CA SER A 437 20.90 32.08 -26.37
C SER A 437 20.30 30.68 -26.42
N LYS A 438 19.84 30.17 -25.27
CA LYS A 438 18.99 28.98 -25.24
C LYS A 438 17.61 29.32 -25.78
N THR A 439 17.04 28.46 -26.61
CA THR A 439 15.62 28.58 -27.01
C THR A 439 14.73 28.48 -25.77
N VAL A 440 13.57 29.14 -25.79
CA VAL A 440 12.55 29.01 -24.73
C VAL A 440 12.19 27.54 -24.49
N GLY A 441 12.22 26.73 -25.54
CA GLY A 441 12.05 25.27 -25.47
C GLY A 441 13.10 24.54 -24.64
N CYS A 442 14.38 24.88 -24.80
CA CYS A 442 15.44 24.35 -23.95
C CYS A 442 15.36 24.84 -22.51
N ILE A 443 15.00 26.11 -22.29
CA ILE A 443 14.82 26.66 -20.94
C ILE A 443 13.67 25.91 -20.23
N ALA A 444 12.57 25.65 -20.92
CA ALA A 444 11.46 24.83 -20.40
C ALA A 444 11.89 23.38 -20.12
N SER A 445 12.70 22.76 -20.98
CA SER A 445 13.26 21.43 -20.71
C SER A 445 14.18 21.41 -19.49
N ASP A 446 15.08 22.39 -19.35
CA ASP A 446 15.98 22.49 -18.21
C ASP A 446 15.18 22.63 -16.91
N VAL A 447 14.16 23.50 -16.89
CA VAL A 447 13.28 23.71 -15.73
C VAL A 447 12.55 22.41 -15.35
N VAL A 448 11.94 21.69 -16.31
CA VAL A 448 11.25 20.42 -16.03
C VAL A 448 12.23 19.36 -15.50
N LEU A 449 13.45 19.30 -16.03
CA LEU A 449 14.49 18.37 -15.58
C LEU A 449 14.95 18.72 -14.16
N TYR A 450 15.22 19.99 -13.84
CA TYR A 450 15.63 20.40 -12.49
C TYR A 450 14.50 20.24 -11.46
N VAL A 451 13.25 20.56 -11.81
CA VAL A 451 12.10 20.38 -10.91
C VAL A 451 11.87 18.89 -10.62
N SER A 452 11.90 18.02 -11.63
CA SER A 452 11.75 16.57 -11.42
C SER A 452 12.94 15.95 -10.67
N LEU A 453 14.17 16.41 -10.93
CA LEU A 453 15.37 16.04 -10.18
C LEU A 453 15.24 16.38 -8.68
N VAL A 454 14.93 17.64 -8.34
CA VAL A 454 14.74 18.09 -6.96
C VAL A 454 13.60 17.32 -6.29
N PHE A 455 12.50 17.06 -7.01
CA PHE A 455 11.35 16.32 -6.50
C PHE A 455 11.68 14.85 -6.15
N ILE A 456 12.37 14.13 -7.04
CA ILE A 456 12.78 12.74 -6.79
C ILE A 456 13.78 12.68 -5.62
N LEU A 457 14.76 13.57 -5.59
CA LEU A 457 15.74 13.66 -4.50
C LEU A 457 15.06 13.99 -3.16
N ALA A 458 14.04 14.85 -3.15
CA ALA A 458 13.26 15.15 -1.95
C ALA A 458 12.50 13.93 -1.41
N ILE A 459 11.91 13.10 -2.28
CA ILE A 459 11.21 11.88 -1.86
C ILE A 459 12.19 10.83 -1.32
N VAL A 460 13.30 10.57 -2.01
CA VAL A 460 14.31 9.59 -1.57
C VAL A 460 14.99 10.05 -0.27
N GLY A 461 15.33 11.34 -0.18
CA GLY A 461 15.86 11.97 1.04
C GLY A 461 14.86 11.92 2.20
N ALA A 462 13.59 12.22 1.99
CA ALA A 462 12.56 12.11 3.01
C ALA A 462 12.43 10.67 3.55
N LYS A 463 12.43 9.65 2.66
CA LYS A 463 12.45 8.25 3.08
C LYS A 463 13.69 7.90 3.92
N PHE A 464 14.86 8.35 3.50
CA PHE A 464 16.12 8.18 4.23
C PHE A 464 16.07 8.79 5.65
N PHE A 465 15.66 10.06 5.76
CA PHE A 465 15.64 10.77 7.05
C PHE A 465 14.56 10.24 7.99
N VAL A 466 13.37 9.89 7.48
CA VAL A 466 12.27 9.33 8.28
C VAL A 466 12.61 7.92 8.78
N ALA A 467 13.25 7.07 7.97
CA ALA A 467 13.72 5.75 8.43
C ALA A 467 14.85 5.86 9.48
N SER A 468 15.77 6.83 9.30
CA SER A 468 16.82 7.12 10.29
C SER A 468 16.22 7.62 11.63
N TYR A 469 15.22 8.50 11.55
CA TYR A 469 14.44 8.95 12.71
C TYR A 469 13.71 7.78 13.39
N PHE A 470 13.12 6.86 12.61
CA PHE A 470 12.48 5.66 13.14
C PHE A 470 13.47 4.80 13.93
N ARG A 471 14.66 4.49 13.38
CA ARG A 471 15.69 3.72 14.11
C ARG A 471 16.12 4.40 15.40
N TRP A 472 16.39 5.71 15.40
CA TRP A 472 17.00 6.38 16.57
C TRP A 472 16.04 6.98 17.60
N PHE A 473 14.75 7.18 17.29
CA PHE A 473 13.79 7.82 18.20
C PHE A 473 12.53 6.99 18.43
N VAL A 474 11.98 6.36 17.40
CA VAL A 474 10.74 5.56 17.54
C VAL A 474 11.04 4.18 18.12
N SER A 475 11.99 3.44 17.54
CA SER A 475 12.28 2.04 17.90
C SER A 475 12.63 1.82 19.38
N LYS A 476 13.23 2.83 20.02
CA LYS A 476 13.60 2.82 21.44
C LYS A 476 12.39 2.61 22.35
N ARG A 477 11.28 3.28 22.02
CA ARG A 477 10.06 3.39 22.85
C ARG A 477 9.10 2.23 22.67
N GLN A 478 9.12 1.62 21.49
CA GLN A 478 8.23 0.50 21.15
C GLN A 478 8.57 -0.77 21.95
N GLY A 479 7.58 -1.60 22.22
CA GLY A 479 7.73 -2.87 22.93
C GLY A 479 7.68 -2.70 24.46
N ALA A 480 7.87 -3.79 25.22
CA ALA A 480 7.69 -3.83 26.67
C ALA A 480 8.32 -2.64 27.43
N PHE A 481 9.64 -2.46 27.33
CA PHE A 481 10.40 -1.41 28.03
C PHE A 481 11.14 -0.49 27.03
N GLU A 482 11.36 0.79 27.40
CA GLU A 482 12.18 1.74 26.60
C GLU A 482 13.68 1.38 26.72
N VAL A 483 14.44 1.52 25.62
CA VAL A 483 15.82 0.99 25.52
C VAL A 483 16.76 1.98 24.82
N ASP A 484 17.94 2.21 25.40
CA ASP A 484 19.03 2.98 24.79
C ASP A 484 19.54 2.37 23.47
N ASN A 485 20.03 3.21 22.54
CA ASN A 485 20.66 2.75 21.28
C ASN A 485 21.69 1.63 21.54
N LYS A 486 22.61 1.83 22.48
CA LYS A 486 23.68 0.85 22.78
C LYS A 486 23.16 -0.52 23.26
N THR A 487 21.96 -0.58 23.83
CA THR A 487 21.32 -1.83 24.26
C THR A 487 20.41 -2.39 23.16
N MET A 488 19.74 -1.54 22.37
CA MET A 488 19.08 -1.91 21.13
C MET A 488 20.05 -2.58 20.14
N ASP A 489 21.26 -2.04 20.00
CA ASP A 489 22.26 -2.53 19.06
C ASP A 489 22.84 -3.89 19.52
N LYS A 490 22.99 -4.09 20.84
CA LYS A 490 23.29 -5.41 21.42
C LYS A 490 22.20 -6.44 21.14
N HIS A 491 20.93 -6.06 21.36
CA HIS A 491 19.77 -6.93 21.15
C HIS A 491 19.59 -7.29 19.68
N THR A 492 19.69 -6.30 18.79
CA THR A 492 19.76 -6.47 17.32
C THR A 492 20.87 -7.45 16.96
N ASN A 493 22.06 -7.31 17.55
CA ASN A 493 23.19 -8.21 17.31
C ASN A 493 22.93 -9.64 17.82
N SER A 494 22.28 -9.84 18.98
CA SER A 494 21.97 -11.20 19.46
C SER A 494 20.88 -11.90 18.64
N ILE A 495 19.90 -11.16 18.11
CA ILE A 495 18.94 -11.67 17.14
C ILE A 495 19.68 -12.07 15.85
N GLU A 496 20.66 -11.27 15.43
CA GLU A 496 21.47 -11.57 14.24
C GLU A 496 22.28 -12.86 14.42
N ASP A 497 23.02 -13.03 15.53
CA ASP A 497 23.76 -14.27 15.84
C ASP A 497 22.84 -15.50 15.91
N TRP A 498 21.65 -15.35 16.51
CA TRP A 498 20.63 -16.39 16.53
C TRP A 498 20.06 -16.70 15.14
N SER A 499 20.04 -15.72 14.22
CA SER A 499 19.58 -15.93 12.84
C SER A 499 20.64 -16.55 11.92
N ASP A 500 21.94 -16.38 12.23
CA ASP A 500 23.05 -16.94 11.43
C ASP A 500 23.18 -18.48 11.51
N ASN A 501 22.41 -19.14 12.39
CA ASN A 501 22.34 -20.60 12.49
C ASN A 501 20.89 -21.06 12.67
N ILE A 502 20.37 -21.88 11.74
CA ILE A 502 19.00 -22.43 11.75
C ILE A 502 18.65 -23.07 13.10
N TYR A 503 19.53 -23.94 13.61
CA TYR A 503 19.30 -24.75 14.81
C TYR A 503 19.49 -23.99 16.12
N ALA A 504 20.05 -22.77 16.10
CA ALA A 504 20.25 -21.97 17.31
C ALA A 504 18.94 -21.82 18.11
N GLN A 505 19.04 -22.06 19.43
CA GLN A 505 18.00 -21.78 20.42
C GLN A 505 18.09 -20.32 20.86
N GLY A 506 16.95 -19.72 21.21
CA GLY A 506 16.93 -18.40 21.84
C GLY A 506 17.28 -18.47 23.33
N PRO A 507 17.39 -17.31 24.01
CA PRO A 507 17.53 -17.23 25.47
C PRO A 507 16.19 -17.60 26.16
N ILE A 508 15.91 -18.91 26.27
CA ILE A 508 14.70 -19.43 26.93
C ILE A 508 14.90 -19.46 28.46
N GLN A 509 13.96 -18.88 29.21
CA GLN A 509 13.96 -18.85 30.67
C GLN A 509 13.76 -20.25 31.30
N GLN A 510 14.27 -20.48 32.51
CA GLN A 510 14.01 -21.70 33.28
C GLN A 510 12.62 -21.65 33.93
N VAL A 511 11.92 -22.78 33.92
CA VAL A 511 10.55 -22.92 34.43
C VAL A 511 10.58 -23.51 35.83
N ASP A 512 9.85 -22.90 36.75
CA ASP A 512 9.64 -23.40 38.12
C ASP A 512 9.06 -24.84 38.11
N PRO A 513 9.58 -25.78 38.93
CA PRO A 513 9.10 -27.16 39.00
C PRO A 513 7.58 -27.36 39.04
N ASP A 514 6.82 -26.50 39.74
CA ASP A 514 5.36 -26.67 39.86
C ASP A 514 4.59 -26.34 38.57
N ASN A 515 5.22 -25.58 37.66
CA ASN A 515 4.68 -25.14 36.37
C ASN A 515 5.05 -26.07 35.18
N ARG A 516 5.88 -27.09 35.42
CA ARG A 516 6.32 -28.05 34.39
C ARG A 516 5.21 -29.06 34.04
N PRO A 517 5.25 -29.69 32.85
CA PRO A 517 4.40 -30.85 32.53
C PRO A 517 4.51 -31.96 33.58
N LYS A 518 3.40 -32.65 33.86
CA LYS A 518 3.30 -33.66 34.93
C LYS A 518 3.21 -35.06 34.34
N ASP A 519 4.31 -35.78 34.46
CA ASP A 519 4.51 -37.11 33.91
C ASP A 519 3.55 -38.15 34.55
N LYS A 520 2.76 -38.85 33.72
CA LYS A 520 1.72 -39.78 34.19
C LYS A 520 2.24 -41.18 34.56
N ASN A 521 3.52 -41.46 34.30
CA ASN A 521 4.11 -42.80 34.46
C ASN A 521 4.08 -43.39 35.89
N ASN A 522 3.81 -42.59 36.94
CA ASN A 522 3.61 -43.07 38.31
C ASN A 522 2.16 -43.57 38.58
N GLY A 523 1.76 -44.61 37.82
CA GLY A 523 0.38 -45.13 37.70
C GLY A 523 -0.32 -45.64 38.97
N LEU A 524 0.37 -45.75 40.11
CA LEU A 524 -0.21 -46.14 41.40
C LEU A 524 -0.72 -44.95 42.25
N SER A 525 -0.39 -43.71 41.90
CA SER A 525 -0.77 -42.52 42.67
C SER A 525 -2.10 -41.87 42.24
N ALA A 526 -2.47 -41.99 40.97
CA ALA A 526 -3.61 -41.32 40.38
C ALA A 526 -4.96 -41.81 40.95
N LEU A 527 -5.10 -43.12 41.18
CA LEU A 527 -6.37 -43.74 41.58
C LEU A 527 -6.86 -43.26 42.97
N LYS A 528 -5.94 -42.97 43.89
CA LYS A 528 -6.27 -42.43 45.24
C LYS A 528 -6.56 -40.91 45.26
N ARG A 529 -6.25 -40.17 44.19
CA ARG A 529 -6.50 -38.72 44.09
C ARG A 529 -7.81 -38.37 43.39
N LYS A 530 -8.35 -39.26 42.54
CA LYS A 530 -9.61 -39.01 41.82
C LYS A 530 -10.83 -38.86 42.74
N THR A 531 -10.92 -39.63 43.83
CA THR A 531 -12.08 -39.61 44.76
C THR A 531 -12.06 -38.45 45.76
N SER A 532 -10.93 -37.76 45.95
CA SER A 532 -10.78 -36.69 46.94
C SER A 532 -10.92 -35.28 46.36
N ARG A 533 -10.53 -35.05 45.10
CA ARG A 533 -10.59 -33.71 44.46
C ARG A 533 -11.99 -33.25 44.04
N MET A 534 -12.91 -34.16 43.73
CA MET A 534 -14.26 -33.82 43.24
C MET A 534 -15.10 -33.03 44.25
N LEU A 535 -14.71 -33.00 45.53
CA LEU A 535 -15.35 -32.25 46.61
C LEU A 535 -14.52 -31.04 47.11
N GLN A 536 -13.40 -30.70 46.47
CA GLN A 536 -12.44 -29.68 46.96
C GLN A 536 -12.13 -28.53 45.99
N LEU A 537 -12.85 -28.41 44.87
CA LEU A 537 -12.66 -27.31 43.90
C LEU A 537 -12.92 -25.90 44.47
N ASN A 538 -13.58 -25.76 45.63
CA ASN A 538 -13.78 -24.48 46.31
C ASN A 538 -12.63 -24.06 47.26
N ASP A 539 -11.81 -25.00 47.75
CA ASP A 539 -10.86 -24.75 48.87
C ASP A 539 -9.38 -25.01 48.51
N SER A 540 -9.07 -25.42 47.28
CA SER A 540 -7.68 -25.64 46.84
C SER A 540 -7.02 -24.40 46.20
N ILE A 541 -7.27 -23.21 46.76
CA ILE A 541 -6.53 -21.97 46.45
C ILE A 541 -5.45 -21.81 47.54
N VAL A 542 -4.31 -22.49 47.36
CA VAL A 542 -3.25 -22.56 48.38
C VAL A 542 -2.18 -21.50 48.15
N ASP A 543 -1.96 -20.70 49.19
CA ASP A 543 -0.78 -19.91 49.57
C ASP A 543 0.33 -19.68 48.52
N LEU A 544 0.42 -18.42 48.06
CA LEU A 544 1.67 -17.84 47.54
C LEU A 544 2.16 -16.68 48.43
N GLU A 545 1.95 -16.77 49.75
CA GLU A 545 2.51 -15.81 50.73
C GLU A 545 4.02 -16.02 50.94
N SER A 546 4.84 -15.66 49.96
CA SER A 546 6.31 -15.70 50.11
C SER A 546 7.09 -14.62 49.34
N THR A 547 6.56 -13.40 49.19
CA THR A 547 7.35 -12.23 48.76
C THR A 547 6.95 -10.95 49.49
N LYS A 548 7.86 -10.53 50.39
CA LYS A 548 7.83 -9.36 51.28
C LYS A 548 6.92 -8.19 50.86
N SER A 549 5.96 -7.89 51.74
CA SER A 549 5.05 -6.73 51.71
C SER A 549 5.72 -5.39 51.37
N HIS A 550 5.07 -4.59 50.51
CA HIS A 550 5.24 -3.12 50.42
C HIS A 550 3.91 -2.44 50.04
N GLY A 551 3.38 -1.60 50.94
CA GLY A 551 2.41 -0.52 50.68
C GLY A 551 1.06 -0.88 50.04
N HIS A 552 -0.02 -0.88 50.82
CA HIS A 552 -1.39 -0.84 50.28
C HIS A 552 -1.69 0.52 49.63
N THR A 553 -1.57 0.57 48.31
CA THR A 553 -2.23 1.57 47.44
C THR A 553 -3.42 0.91 46.73
N PRO A 554 -4.56 1.61 46.53
CA PRO A 554 -5.71 1.02 45.84
C PRO A 554 -5.37 0.60 44.40
N ILE A 555 -5.93 -0.52 43.94
CA ILE A 555 -5.65 -1.16 42.65
C ILE A 555 -5.74 -0.17 41.48
N ALA A 556 -6.76 0.70 41.47
CA ALA A 556 -6.96 1.74 40.46
C ALA A 556 -5.75 2.69 40.27
N GLY A 557 -4.89 2.84 41.28
CA GLY A 557 -3.66 3.63 41.21
C GLY A 557 -2.45 2.92 40.59
N ARG A 558 -2.49 1.59 40.41
CA ARG A 558 -1.40 0.81 39.76
C ARG A 558 -1.65 0.51 38.28
N LEU A 559 -2.89 0.58 37.80
CA LEU A 559 -3.27 0.25 36.42
C LEU A 559 -2.73 1.23 35.35
N ASN A 560 -2.09 2.34 35.72
CA ASN A 560 -1.51 3.35 34.82
C ASN A 560 -2.44 3.91 33.72
N GLY A 561 -3.76 3.75 33.88
CA GLY A 561 -4.76 4.16 32.88
C GLY A 561 -4.94 3.18 31.71
N TYR A 562 -4.34 1.99 31.76
CA TYR A 562 -4.56 0.95 30.76
C TYR A 562 -5.93 0.27 30.94
N THR A 563 -6.62 0.02 29.82
CA THR A 563 -7.91 -0.68 29.78
C THR A 563 -7.78 -1.97 28.99
N THR A 564 -8.24 -3.08 29.57
CA THR A 564 -8.25 -4.45 29.01
C THR A 564 -9.57 -5.13 29.40
N MET A 565 -9.90 -6.28 28.82
CA MET A 565 -11.06 -7.09 29.21
C MET A 565 -11.01 -7.47 30.69
N THR A 566 -9.83 -7.87 31.18
CA THR A 566 -9.57 -8.26 32.57
C THR A 566 -9.79 -7.09 33.54
N THR A 567 -9.12 -5.96 33.30
CA THR A 567 -9.20 -4.77 34.17
C THR A 567 -10.58 -4.11 34.15
N GLN A 568 -11.24 -4.05 32.99
CA GLN A 568 -12.57 -3.45 32.87
C GLN A 568 -13.64 -4.29 33.59
N ASN A 569 -13.56 -5.62 33.53
CA ASN A 569 -14.52 -6.47 34.25
C ASN A 569 -14.36 -6.37 35.77
N VAL A 570 -13.13 -6.23 36.29
CA VAL A 570 -12.87 -5.90 37.70
C VAL A 570 -13.50 -4.56 38.08
N SER A 571 -13.38 -3.53 37.21
CA SER A 571 -14.02 -2.23 37.45
C SER A 571 -15.56 -2.32 37.52
N LYS A 572 -16.18 -3.12 36.64
CA LYS A 572 -17.64 -3.36 36.66
C LYS A 572 -18.09 -4.02 37.96
N LEU A 573 -17.39 -5.07 38.40
CA LEU A 573 -17.69 -5.81 39.64
C LEU A 573 -17.60 -4.91 40.88
N ASN A 574 -16.59 -4.04 40.95
CA ASN A 574 -16.48 -3.06 42.04
C ASN A 574 -17.65 -2.08 42.06
N THR A 575 -18.04 -1.54 40.90
CA THR A 575 -19.18 -0.61 40.79
C THR A 575 -20.51 -1.26 41.19
N GLN A 576 -20.71 -2.54 40.86
CA GLN A 576 -21.92 -3.28 41.27
C GLN A 576 -22.00 -3.49 42.79
N ASN A 577 -20.86 -3.75 43.45
CA ASN A 577 -20.82 -3.90 44.91
C ASN A 577 -21.13 -2.58 45.65
N GLU A 578 -20.71 -1.42 45.13
CA GLU A 578 -21.03 -0.11 45.73
C GLU A 578 -22.54 0.20 45.70
N PHE A 579 -23.25 -0.21 44.63
CA PHE A 579 -24.71 -0.01 44.52
C PHE A 579 -25.55 -1.03 45.32
N GLY A 580 -24.97 -2.15 45.77
CA GLY A 580 -25.67 -3.16 46.59
C GLY A 580 -25.75 -2.85 48.10
N GLY A 581 -25.15 -1.74 48.55
CA GLY A 581 -24.77 -1.50 49.95
C GLY A 581 -25.87 -1.13 50.97
N GLN A 582 -27.05 -1.77 50.99
CA GLN A 582 -28.06 -1.57 52.06
C GLN A 582 -28.73 -2.85 52.61
N SER A 583 -28.00 -3.94 52.85
CA SER A 583 -28.31 -4.88 53.97
C SER A 583 -27.21 -5.93 54.21
N ALA A 584 -26.29 -5.66 55.15
CA ALA A 584 -25.63 -6.66 56.01
C ALA A 584 -24.63 -5.98 56.95
N HIS A 585 -24.75 -6.19 58.26
CA HIS A 585 -23.64 -5.98 59.19
C HIS A 585 -22.80 -7.25 59.27
N SER A 586 -21.61 -7.23 58.67
CA SER A 586 -20.56 -8.22 58.96
C SER A 586 -19.21 -7.51 59.05
N ARG A 587 -18.42 -7.85 60.07
CA ARG A 587 -17.10 -7.24 60.32
C ARG A 587 -16.02 -7.97 59.52
N ASN A 588 -15.00 -7.20 59.12
CA ASN A 588 -13.67 -7.67 58.72
C ASN A 588 -13.64 -8.85 57.73
N LYS A 589 -13.78 -8.55 56.43
CA LYS A 589 -13.12 -9.33 55.38
C LYS A 589 -12.12 -8.45 54.65
N SER A 590 -10.84 -8.79 54.76
CA SER A 590 -9.78 -8.27 53.90
C SER A 590 -9.97 -8.80 52.49
N VAL A 591 -10.24 -7.91 51.53
CA VAL A 591 -10.53 -8.29 50.13
C VAL A 591 -9.23 -8.58 49.38
N ALA A 592 -8.68 -9.77 49.63
CA ALA A 592 -7.61 -10.37 48.84
C ALA A 592 -8.22 -11.30 47.78
N THR A 593 -8.86 -10.73 46.76
CA THR A 593 -9.56 -11.49 45.71
C THR A 593 -8.59 -12.02 44.66
N THR A 594 -8.35 -13.34 44.68
CA THR A 594 -7.62 -14.07 43.65
C THR A 594 -8.41 -14.13 42.33
N SER A 595 -7.74 -13.93 41.19
CA SER A 595 -8.39 -13.76 39.87
C SER A 595 -9.35 -14.87 39.47
N ALA A 596 -9.04 -16.12 39.84
CA ALA A 596 -9.91 -17.27 39.57
C ALA A 596 -11.33 -17.03 40.11
N SER A 597 -11.45 -16.50 41.34
CA SER A 597 -12.75 -16.18 41.93
C SER A 597 -13.49 -15.05 41.19
N LEU A 598 -12.77 -14.05 40.66
CA LEU A 598 -13.37 -12.91 39.92
C LEU A 598 -13.84 -13.29 38.51
N LEU A 599 -13.28 -14.35 37.92
CA LEU A 599 -13.68 -14.89 36.62
C LEU A 599 -14.79 -15.95 36.75
N TRP A 600 -14.91 -16.64 37.89
CA TRP A 600 -15.77 -17.81 38.07
C TRP A 600 -16.96 -17.59 39.03
N ASN A 601 -17.00 -16.50 39.81
CA ASN A 601 -18.05 -16.32 40.82
C ASN A 601 -19.38 -15.79 40.24
N SER A 602 -20.23 -16.72 39.82
CA SER A 602 -21.67 -16.53 39.58
C SER A 602 -22.53 -17.31 40.59
N THR A 603 -22.06 -17.47 41.83
CA THR A 603 -22.63 -18.43 42.82
C THR A 603 -23.94 -17.99 43.51
N THR A 604 -24.95 -17.63 42.72
CA THR A 604 -26.35 -17.55 43.17
C THR A 604 -27.30 -18.12 42.13
N ILE A 605 -28.31 -18.88 42.60
CA ILE A 605 -29.42 -19.51 41.86
C ILE A 605 -29.07 -20.89 41.26
N SER A 606 -29.49 -21.94 41.99
CA SER A 606 -29.60 -23.32 41.49
C SER A 606 -30.57 -23.42 40.30
N PRO A 607 -30.43 -24.41 39.40
CA PRO A 607 -31.32 -24.59 38.25
C PRO A 607 -32.71 -25.10 38.67
N SER A 608 -33.55 -24.20 39.18
CA SER A 608 -35.00 -24.43 39.23
C SER A 608 -35.57 -24.25 37.82
N PRO A 609 -36.24 -25.25 37.22
CA PRO A 609 -36.85 -25.08 35.90
C PRO A 609 -37.99 -24.05 35.98
N GLY A 610 -37.84 -22.93 35.28
CA GLY A 610 -38.92 -21.94 35.11
C GLY A 610 -38.71 -20.55 35.72
N LYS A 611 -37.54 -19.92 35.54
CA LYS A 611 -37.41 -18.44 35.41
C LYS A 611 -36.11 -18.07 34.70
N GLY A 612 -36.16 -17.05 33.83
CA GLY A 612 -35.10 -16.78 32.85
C GLY A 612 -33.91 -15.99 33.40
N GLY A 613 -32.94 -16.68 34.01
CA GLY A 613 -31.58 -16.16 34.15
C GLY A 613 -30.84 -16.20 32.80
N VAL A 614 -30.05 -15.17 32.48
CA VAL A 614 -29.21 -15.15 31.27
C VAL A 614 -27.93 -15.92 31.55
N VAL A 615 -27.81 -17.13 30.98
CA VAL A 615 -26.58 -17.94 31.04
C VAL A 615 -25.45 -17.20 30.31
N SER A 616 -24.39 -16.87 31.06
CA SER A 616 -23.26 -16.04 30.60
C SER A 616 -22.00 -16.83 30.25
N THR A 617 -21.91 -18.08 30.68
CA THR A 617 -20.77 -19.00 30.43
C THR A 617 -21.29 -20.40 30.14
N LEU A 618 -20.43 -21.27 29.60
CA LEU A 618 -20.65 -22.71 29.63
C LEU A 618 -20.51 -23.26 31.06
N ASP A 619 -20.84 -24.53 31.28
CA ASP A 619 -20.75 -25.18 32.58
C ASP A 619 -19.28 -25.34 33.04
N SER A 620 -19.02 -25.04 34.31
CA SER A 620 -17.73 -25.29 34.97
C SER A 620 -17.41 -26.78 35.19
N THR A 621 -18.40 -27.70 35.12
CA THR A 621 -18.17 -29.14 35.34
C THR A 621 -17.35 -29.82 34.23
N ILE A 622 -17.45 -29.33 32.98
CA ILE A 622 -16.78 -29.92 31.80
C ILE A 622 -15.31 -29.49 31.64
N LEU A 623 -14.78 -28.73 32.61
CA LEU A 623 -13.42 -28.17 32.58
C LEU A 623 -12.35 -29.24 32.85
N HIS A 624 -11.22 -29.14 32.13
CA HIS A 624 -10.12 -30.09 32.26
C HIS A 624 -9.49 -30.03 33.68
N PRO A 625 -9.20 -31.17 34.35
CA PRO A 625 -8.80 -31.19 35.77
C PRO A 625 -7.46 -30.52 36.08
N ASP A 626 -6.60 -30.32 35.07
CA ASP A 626 -5.26 -29.71 35.21
C ASP A 626 -5.09 -28.50 34.26
N ILE A 627 -6.07 -27.58 34.25
CA ILE A 627 -6.01 -26.27 33.55
C ILE A 627 -4.82 -25.41 34.05
N VAL A 628 -4.23 -24.62 33.15
CA VAL A 628 -3.22 -23.60 33.48
C VAL A 628 -3.88 -22.44 34.23
N GLN A 629 -3.50 -22.23 35.49
CA GLN A 629 -4.12 -21.24 36.36
C GLN A 629 -3.86 -19.79 35.91
N GLN A 630 -4.85 -18.92 36.13
CA GLN A 630 -4.76 -17.49 35.81
C GLN A 630 -4.13 -16.70 36.99
N PRO A 631 -3.09 -15.89 36.75
CA PRO A 631 -2.41 -15.11 37.80
C PRO A 631 -3.29 -13.96 38.35
N PRO A 632 -2.91 -13.35 39.49
CA PRO A 632 -3.52 -12.12 40.02
C PRO A 632 -3.67 -11.01 38.97
N VAL A 633 -4.73 -10.20 39.01
CA VAL A 633 -4.94 -9.09 38.04
C VAL A 633 -3.84 -8.03 38.14
N ASP A 634 -3.25 -7.86 39.32
CA ASP A 634 -2.09 -6.99 39.54
C ASP A 634 -0.75 -7.59 39.04
N TYR A 635 -0.75 -8.79 38.44
CA TYR A 635 0.45 -9.43 37.90
C TYR A 635 0.85 -8.82 36.55
N MET A 636 1.70 -7.80 36.62
CA MET A 636 2.23 -7.05 35.47
C MET A 636 3.75 -7.27 35.34
N PRO A 637 4.22 -8.45 34.84
CA PRO A 637 5.65 -8.80 34.79
C PRO A 637 6.49 -7.90 33.85
N TYR A 638 5.84 -7.04 33.09
CA TYR A 638 6.43 -6.15 32.08
C TYR A 638 5.94 -4.69 32.21
N ASP A 639 5.48 -4.28 33.39
CA ASP A 639 4.87 -2.96 33.68
C ASP A 639 3.60 -2.62 32.87
N TYR A 640 2.93 -3.63 32.29
CA TYR A 640 1.62 -3.52 31.64
C TYR A 640 0.69 -4.71 31.99
N PRO A 641 -0.64 -4.54 31.99
CA PRO A 641 -1.60 -5.62 32.23
C PRO A 641 -1.62 -6.63 31.09
N LEU A 642 -1.57 -7.92 31.43
CA LEU A 642 -1.61 -9.01 30.45
C LEU A 642 -2.98 -9.08 29.73
N ILE A 643 -2.94 -9.43 28.44
CA ILE A 643 -4.11 -9.70 27.58
C ILE A 643 -4.00 -11.09 26.93
N HIS A 644 -5.13 -11.78 26.78
CA HIS A 644 -5.17 -13.13 26.23
C HIS A 644 -4.98 -13.12 24.71
N THR A 645 -4.00 -13.90 24.23
CA THR A 645 -3.57 -13.94 22.83
C THR A 645 -3.67 -15.34 22.23
N ILE A 646 -4.29 -15.45 21.05
CA ILE A 646 -4.29 -16.67 20.24
C ILE A 646 -3.04 -16.66 19.36
N CYS A 647 -2.21 -17.71 19.44
CA CYS A 647 -1.09 -17.95 18.54
C CYS A 647 -1.57 -18.89 17.43
N PHE A 648 -1.94 -18.30 16.29
CA PHE A 648 -2.59 -18.96 15.17
C PHE A 648 -1.57 -19.40 14.12
N VAL A 649 -1.51 -20.71 13.86
CA VAL A 649 -0.54 -21.35 12.96
C VAL A 649 -1.29 -22.07 11.84
N THR A 650 -1.08 -21.65 10.59
CA THR A 650 -1.70 -22.30 9.42
C THR A 650 -0.75 -23.29 8.76
N CYS A 651 -1.18 -24.53 8.65
CA CYS A 651 -0.44 -25.65 8.09
C CYS A 651 -1.13 -26.20 6.83
N TYR A 652 -0.36 -26.77 5.91
CA TYR A 652 -0.81 -27.43 4.68
C TYR A 652 0.00 -28.70 4.41
N SER A 653 1.31 -28.58 4.18
CA SER A 653 2.15 -29.68 3.66
C SER A 653 3.52 -29.75 4.32
N GLU A 654 3.64 -29.26 5.55
CA GLU A 654 4.90 -29.14 6.27
C GLU A 654 5.37 -30.48 6.87
N ASP A 655 6.65 -30.57 7.16
CA ASP A 655 7.30 -31.70 7.80
C ASP A 655 7.29 -31.60 9.34
N GLU A 656 7.75 -32.66 9.99
CA GLU A 656 7.82 -32.72 11.45
C GLU A 656 8.85 -31.73 12.03
N THR A 657 9.97 -31.47 11.36
CA THR A 657 11.01 -30.56 11.87
C THR A 657 10.62 -29.09 11.70
N GLY A 658 9.98 -28.72 10.58
CA GLY A 658 9.41 -27.39 10.37
C GLY A 658 8.32 -27.06 11.39
N LEU A 659 7.30 -27.92 11.50
CA LEU A 659 6.19 -27.70 12.43
C LEU A 659 6.66 -27.71 13.89
N ARG A 660 7.58 -28.61 14.27
CA ARG A 660 8.18 -28.62 15.61
C ARG A 660 8.95 -27.33 15.89
N THR A 661 9.78 -26.87 14.96
CA THR A 661 10.59 -25.64 15.11
C THR A 661 9.70 -24.43 15.41
N THR A 662 8.58 -24.30 14.71
CA THR A 662 7.59 -23.23 14.94
C THR A 662 6.93 -23.36 16.32
N LEU A 663 6.37 -24.53 16.64
CA LEU A 663 5.58 -24.73 17.86
C LEU A 663 6.43 -24.74 19.15
N ASP A 664 7.65 -25.30 19.12
CA ASP A 664 8.63 -25.19 20.22
C ASP A 664 8.98 -23.72 20.46
N SER A 665 9.14 -22.91 19.40
CA SER A 665 9.48 -21.49 19.54
C SER A 665 8.33 -20.64 20.09
N ILE A 666 7.09 -20.90 19.69
CA ILE A 666 5.90 -20.20 20.21
C ILE A 666 5.66 -20.57 21.69
N SER A 667 5.76 -21.86 22.01
CA SER A 667 5.53 -22.35 23.38
C SER A 667 6.58 -21.84 24.37
N THR A 668 7.85 -21.74 23.96
CA THR A 668 8.97 -21.22 24.78
C THR A 668 9.16 -19.70 24.76
N THR A 669 8.18 -18.92 24.24
CA THR A 669 8.19 -17.45 24.38
C THR A 669 7.97 -16.99 25.83
N ASP A 670 8.63 -15.90 26.22
CA ASP A 670 8.64 -15.35 27.58
C ASP A 670 7.26 -14.79 28.03
N TYR A 671 6.31 -14.64 27.12
CA TYR A 671 4.95 -14.19 27.46
C TYR A 671 4.17 -15.32 28.18
N PRO A 672 3.48 -15.07 29.31
CA PRO A 672 2.97 -16.15 30.18
C PRO A 672 1.97 -17.12 29.51
N ASN A 673 2.19 -18.43 29.68
CA ASN A 673 1.35 -19.49 29.11
C ASN A 673 -0.13 -19.44 29.53
N SER A 674 -0.47 -18.85 30.68
CA SER A 674 -1.86 -18.61 31.09
C SER A 674 -2.62 -17.67 30.15
N HIS A 675 -1.89 -16.84 29.39
CA HIS A 675 -2.43 -15.86 28.44
C HIS A 675 -2.13 -16.22 26.96
N LYS A 676 -1.63 -17.44 26.69
CA LYS A 676 -1.37 -17.97 25.34
C LYS A 676 -2.24 -19.19 25.06
N LEU A 677 -2.93 -19.19 23.91
CA LEU A 677 -3.56 -20.38 23.33
C LEU A 677 -2.94 -20.64 21.95
N ILE A 678 -2.35 -21.82 21.74
CA ILE A 678 -1.90 -22.21 20.39
C ILE A 678 -3.10 -22.79 19.63
N MET A 679 -3.35 -22.28 18.43
CA MET A 679 -4.39 -22.77 17.53
C MET A 679 -3.78 -23.12 16.17
N ILE A 680 -3.73 -24.42 15.86
CA ILE A 680 -3.19 -24.97 14.62
C ILE A 680 -4.35 -25.25 13.68
N VAL A 681 -4.24 -24.87 12.39
CA VAL A 681 -5.25 -25.22 11.37
C VAL A 681 -4.58 -25.90 10.19
N CYS A 682 -4.88 -27.19 10.01
CA CYS A 682 -4.38 -28.00 8.90
C CYS A 682 -5.36 -27.95 7.72
N ASP A 683 -4.90 -27.41 6.59
CA ASP A 683 -5.68 -27.13 5.39
C ASP A 683 -5.86 -28.36 4.47
N GLY A 684 -6.53 -29.39 4.98
CA GLY A 684 -6.82 -30.65 4.29
C GLY A 684 -5.95 -31.82 4.76
N LEU A 685 -6.31 -33.04 4.34
CA LEU A 685 -5.56 -34.27 4.69
C LEU A 685 -4.39 -34.48 3.71
N ILE A 686 -3.42 -33.58 3.73
CA ILE A 686 -2.33 -33.50 2.75
C ILE A 686 -1.05 -34.17 3.29
N LYS A 687 -0.29 -34.80 2.39
CA LYS A 687 1.01 -35.43 2.65
C LYS A 687 2.12 -34.69 1.87
N GLY A 688 3.04 -34.06 2.59
CA GLY A 688 4.20 -33.36 2.02
C GLY A 688 5.13 -34.30 1.24
N SER A 689 5.85 -33.78 0.25
CA SER A 689 6.85 -34.57 -0.48
C SER A 689 8.00 -34.97 0.45
N GLY A 690 8.30 -36.27 0.54
CA GLY A 690 9.32 -36.81 1.45
C GLY A 690 8.83 -37.16 2.87
N ASN A 691 7.62 -36.74 3.26
CA ASN A 691 7.03 -37.14 4.55
C ASN A 691 6.39 -38.53 4.45
N ASP A 692 6.32 -39.28 5.55
CA ASP A 692 5.57 -40.54 5.64
C ASP A 692 4.12 -40.38 6.12
N ARG A 693 3.84 -39.35 6.92
CA ARG A 693 2.55 -39.08 7.57
C ARG A 693 1.91 -37.81 6.99
N THR A 694 0.60 -37.64 7.13
CA THR A 694 -0.08 -36.39 6.73
C THR A 694 0.21 -35.26 7.72
N THR A 695 0.15 -34.01 7.27
CA THR A 695 0.37 -32.82 8.13
C THR A 695 -0.53 -32.80 9.39
N PRO A 696 -1.83 -33.18 9.31
CA PRO A 696 -2.67 -33.38 10.50
C PRO A 696 -2.15 -34.43 11.48
N GLU A 697 -1.70 -35.59 11.02
CA GLU A 697 -1.15 -36.63 11.90
C GLU A 697 0.10 -36.13 12.63
N ILE A 698 0.99 -35.43 11.91
CA ILE A 698 2.21 -34.84 12.48
C ILE A 698 1.82 -33.86 13.60
N ALA A 699 0.89 -32.94 13.34
CA ALA A 699 0.37 -32.00 14.35
C ALA A 699 -0.25 -32.72 15.57
N LEU A 700 -0.99 -33.82 15.37
CA LEU A 700 -1.60 -34.58 16.46
C LEU A 700 -0.59 -35.36 17.31
N SER A 701 0.51 -35.84 16.75
CA SER A 701 1.63 -36.40 17.55
C SER A 701 2.38 -35.36 18.39
N MET A 702 2.17 -34.06 18.14
CA MET A 702 2.70 -32.95 18.94
C MET A 702 1.75 -32.50 20.07
N MET A 703 0.68 -33.26 20.33
CA MET A 703 -0.26 -33.03 21.42
C MET A 703 -0.26 -34.19 22.43
N ASP A 704 -0.62 -33.89 23.67
CA ASP A 704 -0.87 -34.85 24.75
C ASP A 704 -2.00 -34.33 25.66
N ASP A 705 -2.49 -35.19 26.55
CA ASP A 705 -3.55 -34.90 27.54
C ASP A 705 -4.82 -34.30 26.89
N PHE A 706 -5.35 -35.03 25.90
CA PHE A 706 -6.52 -34.63 25.12
C PHE A 706 -7.81 -34.60 25.97
N VAL A 707 -8.65 -33.60 25.72
CA VAL A 707 -9.99 -33.45 26.36
C VAL A 707 -10.96 -34.54 25.90
N THR A 708 -10.87 -34.92 24.62
CA THR A 708 -11.64 -36.01 24.01
C THR A 708 -10.65 -36.93 23.30
N PRO A 709 -10.73 -38.28 23.48
CA PRO A 709 -9.86 -39.22 22.79
C PRO A 709 -9.85 -38.98 21.26
N PRO A 710 -8.68 -38.96 20.59
CA PRO A 710 -8.61 -38.63 19.16
C PRO A 710 -9.47 -39.49 18.23
N GLU A 711 -9.77 -40.73 18.63
CA GLU A 711 -10.64 -41.67 17.91
C GLU A 711 -12.12 -41.26 17.97
N GLU A 712 -12.56 -40.61 19.05
CA GLU A 712 -13.95 -40.19 19.29
C GLU A 712 -14.28 -38.83 18.64
N VAL A 713 -13.28 -38.11 18.12
CA VAL A 713 -13.45 -36.76 17.55
C VAL A 713 -14.23 -36.82 16.23
N LYS A 714 -15.48 -36.36 16.28
CA LYS A 714 -16.42 -36.24 15.16
C LYS A 714 -16.05 -35.07 14.23
N PRO A 715 -16.30 -35.18 12.91
CA PRO A 715 -16.18 -34.05 11.98
C PRO A 715 -17.45 -33.18 12.01
N TYR A 716 -17.29 -31.86 11.97
CA TYR A 716 -18.39 -30.89 12.03
C TYR A 716 -18.43 -30.01 10.78
N SER A 717 -19.64 -29.76 10.27
CA SER A 717 -19.89 -28.96 9.06
C SER A 717 -19.68 -27.46 9.26
N TYR A 718 -19.11 -26.79 8.25
CA TYR A 718 -19.00 -25.34 8.18
C TYR A 718 -19.09 -24.81 6.74
N VAL A 719 -19.25 -23.49 6.60
CA VAL A 719 -19.26 -22.79 5.30
C VAL A 719 -17.82 -22.41 4.97
N ALA A 720 -17.28 -22.96 3.88
CA ALA A 720 -15.93 -22.70 3.41
C ALA A 720 -15.85 -21.57 2.39
N VAL A 721 -14.65 -21.04 2.20
CA VAL A 721 -14.29 -19.96 1.27
C VAL A 721 -14.05 -20.56 -0.14
N ALA A 722 -15.10 -21.13 -0.73
CA ALA A 722 -15.08 -21.73 -2.07
C ALA A 722 -16.38 -21.54 -2.88
N SER A 723 -16.31 -21.92 -4.16
CA SER A 723 -17.41 -22.01 -5.13
C SER A 723 -18.19 -23.33 -5.00
N GLY A 724 -19.41 -23.36 -5.55
CA GLY A 724 -20.17 -24.60 -5.79
C GLY A 724 -20.41 -25.47 -4.56
N THR A 725 -20.45 -26.79 -4.76
CA THR A 725 -20.58 -27.81 -3.69
C THR A 725 -19.43 -27.74 -2.68
N LYS A 726 -18.21 -27.44 -3.15
CA LYS A 726 -17.00 -27.28 -2.31
C LYS A 726 -17.12 -26.18 -1.24
N ARG A 727 -18.15 -25.34 -1.30
CA ARG A 727 -18.51 -24.39 -0.24
C ARG A 727 -19.02 -25.05 1.05
N HIS A 728 -19.49 -26.31 0.99
CA HIS A 728 -19.62 -27.16 2.18
C HIS A 728 -18.26 -27.82 2.44
N ASN A 729 -17.80 -27.78 3.68
CA ASN A 729 -16.63 -28.50 4.15
C ASN A 729 -16.88 -28.99 5.59
N MET A 730 -16.09 -29.95 6.04
CA MET A 730 -16.11 -30.44 7.42
C MET A 730 -14.71 -30.38 8.02
N ALA A 731 -14.64 -30.17 9.33
CA ALA A 731 -13.40 -30.19 10.08
C ALA A 731 -13.56 -30.90 11.44
N LYS A 732 -12.48 -31.52 11.90
CA LYS A 732 -12.36 -32.10 13.25
C LYS A 732 -11.63 -31.11 14.16
N ILE A 733 -12.02 -31.03 15.43
CA ILE A 733 -11.35 -30.20 16.45
C ILE A 733 -10.77 -31.12 17.52
N TYR A 734 -9.46 -31.06 17.68
CA TYR A 734 -8.73 -31.77 18.73
C TYR A 734 -8.23 -30.75 19.75
N ALA A 735 -8.43 -31.04 21.04
CA ALA A 735 -8.06 -30.15 22.13
C ALA A 735 -7.24 -30.90 23.16
N GLY A 736 -6.12 -30.32 23.59
CA GLY A 736 -5.20 -30.90 24.56
C GLY A 736 -4.11 -29.91 24.92
N PHE A 737 -2.92 -30.40 25.22
CA PHE A 737 -1.76 -29.62 25.61
C PHE A 737 -0.57 -29.92 24.71
N TYR A 738 0.38 -28.98 24.63
CA TYR A 738 1.55 -29.16 23.79
C TYR A 738 2.48 -30.24 24.35
N LYS A 739 2.85 -31.19 23.49
CA LYS A 739 3.87 -32.18 23.78
C LYS A 739 5.21 -31.68 23.28
N TYR A 740 6.18 -31.57 24.19
CA TYR A 740 7.58 -31.28 23.86
C TYR A 740 8.31 -32.55 23.43
N ASP A 741 9.47 -32.36 22.78
CA ASP A 741 10.51 -33.37 22.69
C ASP A 741 11.67 -32.94 23.61
N ASP A 742 12.12 -33.84 24.48
CA ASP A 742 13.25 -33.59 25.39
C ASP A 742 14.57 -33.36 24.61
N SER A 743 14.65 -33.82 23.36
CA SER A 743 15.79 -33.55 22.47
C SER A 743 15.85 -32.09 21.99
N THR A 744 14.69 -31.42 21.84
CA THR A 744 14.62 -30.03 21.37
C THR A 744 14.47 -29.04 22.53
N VAL A 745 13.64 -29.34 23.53
CA VAL A 745 13.38 -28.47 24.69
C VAL A 745 13.58 -29.25 25.99
N PRO A 746 14.71 -29.06 26.70
CA PRO A 746 14.97 -29.74 27.97
C PRO A 746 13.87 -29.50 29.02
N LEU A 747 13.56 -30.53 29.83
CA LEU A 747 12.52 -30.53 30.87
C LEU A 747 12.53 -29.31 31.81
N GLU A 748 13.68 -28.67 32.05
CA GLU A 748 13.79 -27.44 32.85
C GLU A 748 13.16 -26.19 32.22
N LYS A 749 12.91 -26.22 30.90
CA LYS A 749 12.38 -25.13 30.07
C LYS A 749 10.97 -25.42 29.56
N GLN A 750 10.43 -26.60 29.81
CA GLN A 750 9.08 -26.97 29.41
C GLN A 750 8.06 -26.39 30.38
N GLN A 751 7.08 -25.63 29.88
CA GLN A 751 5.92 -25.16 30.64
C GLN A 751 4.66 -25.61 29.91
N ARG A 752 3.61 -26.03 30.64
CA ARG A 752 2.35 -26.47 30.01
C ARG A 752 1.71 -25.36 29.16
N VAL A 753 1.33 -25.67 27.91
CA VAL A 753 0.63 -24.77 26.96
C VAL A 753 -0.65 -25.45 26.45
N PRO A 754 -1.82 -24.79 26.45
CA PRO A 754 -3.03 -25.32 25.81
C PRO A 754 -2.94 -25.23 24.28
N VAL A 755 -3.37 -26.29 23.59
CA VAL A 755 -3.32 -26.42 22.13
C VAL A 755 -4.66 -26.90 21.59
N ILE A 756 -5.13 -26.25 20.52
CA ILE A 756 -6.25 -26.73 19.71
C ILE A 756 -5.76 -26.92 18.28
N THR A 757 -6.03 -28.10 17.70
CA THR A 757 -5.72 -28.44 16.30
C THR A 757 -7.01 -28.67 15.54
N ILE A 758 -7.28 -27.82 14.55
CA ILE A 758 -8.42 -27.91 13.64
C ILE A 758 -7.95 -28.57 12.35
N VAL A 759 -8.51 -29.72 12.02
CA VAL A 759 -8.16 -30.51 10.82
C VAL A 759 -9.32 -30.43 9.84
N LYS A 760 -9.15 -29.70 8.73
CA LYS A 760 -10.13 -29.76 7.62
C LYS A 760 -10.03 -31.14 6.98
N CYS A 761 -11.15 -31.86 6.91
CA CYS A 761 -11.19 -33.22 6.38
C CYS A 761 -11.93 -33.34 5.04
N GLY A 762 -12.75 -32.36 4.66
CA GLY A 762 -13.67 -32.50 3.53
C GLY A 762 -14.97 -33.20 3.93
N THR A 763 -15.94 -33.22 3.03
CA THR A 763 -17.15 -34.04 3.20
C THR A 763 -16.80 -35.54 3.05
N PRO A 764 -17.70 -36.48 3.43
CA PRO A 764 -17.48 -37.91 3.19
C PRO A 764 -17.28 -38.25 1.70
N GLU A 765 -17.86 -37.46 0.80
CA GLU A 765 -17.75 -37.61 -0.66
C GLU A 765 -16.36 -37.17 -1.17
N GLU A 766 -15.75 -36.16 -0.55
CA GLU A 766 -14.42 -35.67 -0.94
C GLU A 766 -13.27 -36.61 -0.57
N GLN A 767 -13.47 -37.64 0.26
CA GLN A 767 -12.37 -38.49 0.77
C GLN A 767 -11.60 -39.24 -0.32
N GLY A 768 -12.20 -39.46 -1.51
CA GLY A 768 -11.54 -40.03 -2.68
C GLY A 768 -10.82 -39.03 -3.59
N SER A 769 -10.88 -37.74 -3.28
CA SER A 769 -10.23 -36.68 -4.07
C SER A 769 -8.73 -36.56 -3.77
N ALA A 770 -8.00 -35.89 -4.65
CA ALA A 770 -6.55 -35.70 -4.47
C ALA A 770 -6.17 -34.68 -3.36
N LYS A 771 -7.13 -33.91 -2.83
CA LYS A 771 -6.91 -32.83 -1.83
C LYS A 771 -8.13 -32.65 -0.90
N PRO A 772 -8.57 -33.69 -0.17
CA PRO A 772 -9.80 -33.64 0.64
C PRO A 772 -9.76 -32.52 1.67
N GLY A 773 -10.83 -31.71 1.73
CA GLY A 773 -10.97 -30.61 2.68
C GLY A 773 -10.07 -29.38 2.47
N ASN A 774 -9.16 -29.40 1.49
CA ASN A 774 -8.27 -28.28 1.20
C ASN A 774 -9.04 -27.07 0.63
N ARG A 775 -8.80 -25.87 1.17
CA ARG A 775 -9.46 -24.62 0.76
C ARG A 775 -8.56 -23.37 0.78
N GLY A 776 -7.31 -23.48 1.23
CA GLY A 776 -6.32 -22.40 1.26
C GLY A 776 -6.14 -21.77 2.64
N LYS A 777 -5.01 -21.07 2.83
CA LYS A 777 -4.69 -20.30 4.05
C LYS A 777 -5.76 -19.25 4.38
N ARG A 778 -6.31 -18.57 3.35
CA ARG A 778 -7.41 -17.60 3.50
C ARG A 778 -8.65 -18.22 4.15
N ASP A 779 -9.03 -19.45 3.76
CA ASP A 779 -10.13 -20.18 4.39
C ASP A 779 -9.82 -20.52 5.86
N SER A 780 -8.58 -20.95 6.16
CA SER A 780 -8.15 -21.19 7.55
C SER A 780 -8.28 -19.92 8.41
N GLN A 781 -7.83 -18.77 7.90
CA GLN A 781 -7.96 -17.48 8.57
C GLN A 781 -9.45 -17.08 8.75
N VAL A 782 -10.31 -17.33 7.76
CA VAL A 782 -11.75 -17.05 7.84
C VAL A 782 -12.46 -17.91 8.89
N ILE A 783 -12.06 -19.16 9.13
CA ILE A 783 -12.61 -19.97 10.25
C ILE A 783 -12.44 -19.23 11.58
N LEU A 784 -11.23 -18.72 11.87
CA LEU A 784 -10.96 -17.95 13.09
C LEU A 784 -11.71 -16.61 13.08
N MET A 785 -11.71 -15.87 11.97
CA MET A 785 -12.34 -14.55 11.90
C MET A 785 -13.88 -14.60 12.01
N SER A 786 -14.51 -15.60 11.39
CA SER A 786 -15.96 -15.90 11.50
C SER A 786 -16.32 -16.27 12.94
N PHE A 787 -15.55 -17.17 13.55
CA PHE A 787 -15.71 -17.56 14.95
C PHE A 787 -15.64 -16.34 15.89
N LEU A 788 -14.59 -15.52 15.76
CA LEU A 788 -14.39 -14.33 16.60
C LEU A 788 -15.49 -13.28 16.40
N GLN A 789 -15.97 -13.05 15.16
CA GLN A 789 -17.15 -12.20 14.93
C GLN A 789 -18.37 -12.74 15.67
N ARG A 790 -18.72 -14.02 15.46
CA ARG A 790 -19.97 -14.59 15.99
C ARG A 790 -19.99 -14.65 17.51
N VAL A 791 -18.83 -14.88 18.15
CA VAL A 791 -18.65 -14.72 19.60
C VAL A 791 -18.82 -13.25 20.01
N THR A 792 -18.14 -12.31 19.34
CA THR A 792 -18.15 -10.87 19.68
C THR A 792 -19.55 -10.23 19.54
N PHE A 793 -20.40 -10.73 18.66
CA PHE A 793 -21.75 -10.21 18.39
C PHE A 793 -22.91 -11.11 18.88
N ASP A 794 -22.60 -12.19 19.63
CA ASP A 794 -23.57 -13.20 20.13
C ASP A 794 -24.51 -13.73 19.01
N GLU A 795 -23.93 -14.01 17.83
CA GLU A 795 -24.67 -14.45 16.63
C GLU A 795 -24.94 -15.96 16.61
N ARG A 796 -25.70 -16.40 15.58
CA ARG A 796 -25.79 -17.81 15.23
C ARG A 796 -24.46 -18.28 14.62
N MET A 797 -23.96 -19.39 15.14
CA MET A 797 -22.73 -20.05 14.75
C MET A 797 -23.00 -21.45 14.18
N SER A 798 -22.00 -22.01 13.50
CA SER A 798 -22.03 -23.39 13.04
C SER A 798 -21.73 -24.37 14.18
N GLU A 799 -22.01 -25.64 13.94
CA GLU A 799 -21.66 -26.72 14.89
C GLU A 799 -20.14 -26.78 15.16
N LEU A 800 -19.32 -26.55 14.12
CA LEU A 800 -17.85 -26.45 14.27
C LEU A 800 -17.42 -25.29 15.18
N GLU A 801 -18.00 -24.11 15.00
CA GLU A 801 -17.69 -22.91 15.80
C GLU A 801 -18.15 -23.04 17.26
N PHE A 802 -19.30 -23.69 17.50
CA PHE A 802 -19.75 -24.01 18.85
C PHE A 802 -18.78 -24.99 19.54
N GLN A 803 -18.38 -26.06 18.85
CA GLN A 803 -17.41 -27.00 19.40
C GLN A 803 -16.02 -26.34 19.60
N LEU A 804 -15.66 -25.33 18.80
CA LEU A 804 -14.45 -24.52 19.05
C LEU A 804 -14.58 -23.69 20.34
N LEU A 805 -15.72 -23.02 20.57
CA LEU A 805 -16.00 -22.29 21.83
C LEU A 805 -15.91 -23.22 23.04
N LYS A 806 -16.52 -24.41 22.93
CA LYS A 806 -16.53 -25.44 23.97
C LYS A 806 -15.12 -25.95 24.28
N ASN A 807 -14.33 -26.31 23.27
CA ASN A 807 -12.95 -26.78 23.47
C ASN A 807 -12.03 -25.69 24.08
N ILE A 808 -12.19 -24.42 23.68
CA ILE A 808 -11.46 -23.29 24.30
C ILE A 808 -11.80 -23.19 25.78
N TRP A 809 -13.09 -23.24 26.13
CA TRP A 809 -13.56 -23.23 27.52
C TRP A 809 -12.96 -24.39 28.32
N GLN A 810 -13.10 -25.63 27.83
CA GLN A 810 -12.63 -26.84 28.53
C GLN A 810 -11.12 -26.84 28.82
N LEU A 811 -10.29 -26.29 27.91
CA LEU A 811 -8.84 -26.22 28.09
C LEU A 811 -8.35 -25.05 28.95
N THR A 812 -9.08 -23.93 29.00
CA THR A 812 -8.55 -22.66 29.54
C THR A 812 -9.36 -22.06 30.68
N GLY A 813 -10.61 -22.51 30.91
CA GLY A 813 -11.53 -21.89 31.86
C GLY A 813 -11.95 -20.47 31.47
N LEU A 814 -11.79 -20.09 30.20
CA LEU A 814 -12.08 -18.75 29.67
C LEU A 814 -13.01 -18.83 28.47
N MET A 815 -13.98 -17.92 28.42
CA MET A 815 -14.80 -17.70 27.21
C MET A 815 -13.95 -17.05 26.12
N ALA A 816 -14.19 -17.39 24.86
CA ALA A 816 -13.42 -16.87 23.72
C ALA A 816 -13.49 -15.33 23.58
N ASP A 817 -14.49 -14.67 24.16
CA ASP A 817 -14.58 -13.21 24.23
C ASP A 817 -13.48 -12.54 25.09
N PHE A 818 -12.78 -13.27 25.96
CA PHE A 818 -11.65 -12.70 26.71
C PHE A 818 -10.39 -12.45 25.87
N TYR A 819 -10.29 -13.03 24.67
CA TYR A 819 -9.13 -12.83 23.80
C TYR A 819 -9.18 -11.47 23.10
N GLU A 820 -8.07 -10.73 23.15
CA GLU A 820 -7.96 -9.38 22.59
C GLU A 820 -7.06 -9.32 21.34
N THR A 821 -6.18 -10.31 21.16
CA THR A 821 -5.15 -10.33 20.10
C THR A 821 -4.96 -11.71 19.47
N VAL A 822 -4.58 -11.73 18.19
CA VAL A 822 -4.17 -12.92 17.43
C VAL A 822 -2.78 -12.69 16.86
N LEU A 823 -1.80 -13.50 17.26
CA LEU A 823 -0.52 -13.62 16.55
C LEU A 823 -0.71 -14.62 15.40
N MET A 824 -0.51 -14.21 14.16
CA MET A 824 -0.41 -15.11 13.00
C MET A 824 1.06 -15.47 12.76
N VAL A 825 1.31 -16.78 12.58
CA VAL A 825 2.63 -17.35 12.29
C VAL A 825 2.48 -18.41 11.19
N ASP A 826 3.38 -18.40 10.21
CA ASP A 826 3.44 -19.47 9.20
C ASP A 826 4.21 -20.68 9.79
N ALA A 827 3.81 -21.90 9.43
CA ALA A 827 4.25 -23.14 10.08
C ALA A 827 5.75 -23.49 9.94
N ASP A 828 6.52 -22.69 9.18
CA ASP A 828 7.96 -22.78 8.94
C ASP A 828 8.78 -21.66 9.63
N THR A 829 8.15 -20.86 10.51
CA THR A 829 8.74 -19.65 11.09
C THR A 829 9.06 -19.79 12.59
N LYS A 830 10.36 -19.71 12.94
CA LYS A 830 10.84 -19.74 14.33
C LYS A 830 10.75 -18.35 14.96
N VAL A 831 10.07 -18.21 16.09
CA VAL A 831 9.93 -16.95 16.85
C VAL A 831 11.09 -16.78 17.84
N PHE A 832 11.54 -15.54 18.07
CA PHE A 832 12.53 -15.22 19.12
C PHE A 832 11.82 -15.01 20.49
N PRO A 833 12.38 -15.44 21.65
CA PRO A 833 11.57 -15.64 22.87
C PRO A 833 10.86 -14.40 23.44
N ASP A 834 11.50 -13.22 23.42
CA ASP A 834 10.92 -11.98 23.94
C ASP A 834 9.93 -11.29 22.97
N SER A 835 9.89 -11.72 21.71
CA SER A 835 9.16 -11.02 20.64
C SER A 835 7.67 -10.87 20.93
N LEU A 836 7.02 -11.91 21.47
CA LEU A 836 5.59 -11.86 21.78
C LEU A 836 5.29 -10.84 22.89
N SER A 837 6.15 -10.73 23.91
CA SER A 837 6.04 -9.70 24.95
C SER A 837 6.20 -8.29 24.36
N HIS A 838 7.16 -8.08 23.45
CA HIS A 838 7.30 -6.80 22.74
C HIS A 838 6.09 -6.48 21.84
N MET A 839 5.51 -7.46 21.14
CA MET A 839 4.35 -7.26 20.27
C MET A 839 3.06 -6.96 21.05
N VAL A 840 2.82 -7.67 22.16
CA VAL A 840 1.65 -7.45 23.02
C VAL A 840 1.74 -6.11 23.75
N ALA A 841 2.93 -5.71 24.22
CA ALA A 841 3.12 -4.43 24.91
C ALA A 841 2.63 -3.23 24.10
N GLU A 842 2.94 -3.17 22.79
CA GLU A 842 2.46 -2.08 21.92
C GLU A 842 0.93 -2.09 21.76
N MET A 843 0.32 -3.27 21.67
CA MET A 843 -1.13 -3.40 21.61
C MET A 843 -1.82 -2.93 22.90
N VAL A 844 -1.21 -3.12 24.08
CA VAL A 844 -1.72 -2.59 25.36
C VAL A 844 -1.46 -1.09 25.48
N LYS A 845 -0.29 -0.60 25.04
CA LYS A 845 0.12 0.81 25.15
C LYS A 845 -0.68 1.76 24.25
N ASP A 846 -1.03 1.35 23.03
CA ASP A 846 -1.78 2.20 22.09
C ASP A 846 -3.01 1.46 21.53
N PRO A 847 -4.21 1.68 22.11
CA PRO A 847 -5.47 1.13 21.63
C PRO A 847 -5.85 1.49 20.19
N THR A 848 -5.17 2.45 19.53
CA THR A 848 -5.39 2.79 18.12
C THR A 848 -4.65 1.87 17.15
N ILE A 849 -3.63 1.13 17.60
CA ILE A 849 -2.97 0.11 16.77
C ILE A 849 -3.96 -1.05 16.53
N MET A 850 -4.12 -1.44 15.27
CA MET A 850 -4.99 -2.55 14.85
C MET A 850 -4.22 -3.79 14.37
N GLY A 851 -2.98 -3.60 13.91
CA GLY A 851 -2.07 -4.68 13.55
C GLY A 851 -0.61 -4.21 13.60
N LEU A 852 0.33 -5.12 13.88
CA LEU A 852 1.76 -4.83 13.79
C LEU A 852 2.57 -6.08 13.43
N CYS A 853 3.76 -5.87 12.87
CA CYS A 853 4.69 -6.95 12.49
C CYS A 853 6.08 -6.75 13.11
N GLY A 854 6.80 -7.86 13.31
CA GLY A 854 8.21 -7.88 13.69
C GLY A 854 9.15 -7.85 12.48
N GLU A 855 10.45 -8.02 12.72
CA GLU A 855 11.46 -8.28 11.68
C GLU A 855 11.51 -9.77 11.32
N THR A 856 11.35 -10.08 10.03
CA THR A 856 11.59 -11.42 9.50
C THR A 856 13.04 -11.57 9.05
N LYS A 857 13.84 -12.33 9.80
CA LYS A 857 15.21 -12.72 9.40
C LYS A 857 15.19 -13.94 8.46
N ILE A 858 16.24 -14.06 7.66
CA ILE A 858 16.56 -15.28 6.90
C ILE A 858 17.46 -16.18 7.77
N ALA A 859 17.18 -17.48 7.83
CA ALA A 859 17.98 -18.46 8.56
C ALA A 859 19.07 -19.14 7.70
N ASN A 860 18.80 -19.36 6.42
CA ASN A 860 19.68 -20.02 5.44
C ASN A 860 20.40 -18.99 4.55
N LYS A 861 21.12 -18.01 5.15
CA LYS A 861 21.62 -16.80 4.46
C LYS A 861 22.69 -17.05 3.39
N ALA A 862 23.47 -18.12 3.53
CA ALA A 862 24.70 -18.35 2.77
C ALA A 862 24.71 -19.68 1.99
N ASP A 863 23.63 -20.45 2.09
CA ASP A 863 23.51 -21.83 1.64
C ASP A 863 23.57 -21.93 0.11
N THR A 864 22.94 -20.97 -0.59
CA THR A 864 23.06 -20.82 -2.06
C THR A 864 23.15 -19.36 -2.49
N TRP A 865 23.62 -19.10 -3.71
CA TRP A 865 23.60 -17.75 -4.28
C TRP A 865 22.19 -17.13 -4.35
N VAL A 866 21.14 -17.96 -4.44
CA VAL A 866 19.74 -17.53 -4.46
C VAL A 866 19.30 -17.03 -3.08
N THR A 867 19.78 -17.65 -2.01
CA THR A 867 19.57 -17.15 -0.64
C THR A 867 20.34 -15.84 -0.40
N ALA A 868 21.60 -15.77 -0.84
CA ALA A 868 22.49 -14.64 -0.64
C ALA A 868 21.95 -13.32 -1.22
N ILE A 869 21.32 -13.36 -2.41
CA ILE A 869 20.74 -12.17 -3.04
C ILE A 869 19.47 -11.65 -2.33
N GLN A 870 18.87 -12.42 -1.41
CA GLN A 870 17.65 -12.04 -0.68
C GLN A 870 17.93 -11.37 0.68
N VAL A 871 19.09 -11.61 1.30
CA VAL A 871 19.41 -11.14 2.67
C VAL A 871 19.22 -9.63 2.82
N PHE A 872 19.72 -8.85 1.85
CA PHE A 872 19.59 -7.40 1.86
C PHE A 872 18.18 -6.91 1.55
N GLU A 873 17.43 -7.65 0.72
CA GLU A 873 16.05 -7.29 0.33
C GLU A 873 15.07 -7.46 1.51
N TYR A 874 15.24 -8.51 2.32
CA TYR A 874 14.55 -8.66 3.60
C TYR A 874 14.95 -7.55 4.60
N TYR A 875 16.23 -7.17 4.66
CA TYR A 875 16.67 -6.09 5.55
C TYR A 875 16.05 -4.74 5.16
N ILE A 876 16.16 -4.33 3.90
CA ILE A 876 15.76 -2.99 3.45
C ILE A 876 14.22 -2.81 3.43
N SER A 877 13.48 -3.89 3.16
CA SER A 877 12.01 -3.87 3.24
C SER A 877 11.50 -3.63 4.67
N HIS A 878 12.21 -4.11 5.70
CA HIS A 878 11.89 -3.82 7.10
C HIS A 878 12.46 -2.45 7.54
N HIS A 879 13.77 -2.25 7.38
CA HIS A 879 14.50 -1.11 7.97
C HIS A 879 14.40 0.21 7.19
N GLN A 880 13.97 0.19 5.92
CA GLN A 880 13.66 1.41 5.16
C GLN A 880 12.16 1.53 4.87
N ALA A 881 11.54 0.54 4.22
CA ALA A 881 10.15 0.67 3.77
C ALA A 881 9.15 0.62 4.93
N LYS A 882 9.03 -0.49 5.66
CA LYS A 882 8.13 -0.58 6.83
C LYS A 882 8.46 0.45 7.91
N ALA A 883 9.75 0.73 8.14
CA ALA A 883 10.19 1.80 9.04
C ALA A 883 9.60 3.18 8.67
N PHE A 884 9.62 3.54 7.38
CA PHE A 884 8.99 4.75 6.87
C PHE A 884 7.46 4.71 7.05
N GLU A 885 6.79 3.65 6.58
CA GLU A 885 5.33 3.51 6.69
C GLU A 885 4.83 3.57 8.15
N SER A 886 5.59 2.98 9.07
CA SER A 886 5.29 2.93 10.51
C SER A 886 5.30 4.30 11.20
N VAL A 887 6.12 5.26 10.71
CA VAL A 887 6.08 6.65 11.22
C VAL A 887 4.75 7.34 10.88
N PHE A 888 4.14 6.99 9.74
CA PHE A 888 2.80 7.43 9.36
C PHE A 888 1.69 6.51 9.90
N GLY A 889 2.03 5.51 10.73
CA GLY A 889 1.11 4.50 11.25
C GLY A 889 0.36 3.73 10.15
N SER A 890 0.94 3.62 8.95
CA SER A 890 0.25 3.20 7.73
C SER A 890 1.03 2.10 7.00
N VAL A 891 1.56 1.12 7.74
CA VAL A 891 2.21 -0.08 7.15
C VAL A 891 1.28 -0.76 6.16
N THR A 892 1.71 -0.93 4.90
CA THR A 892 0.84 -1.41 3.80
C THR A 892 0.81 -2.93 3.68
N CYS A 893 1.68 -3.63 4.40
CA CYS A 893 1.76 -5.10 4.40
C CYS A 893 2.31 -5.64 5.72
N LEU A 894 1.42 -6.28 6.49
CA LEU A 894 1.76 -7.12 7.63
C LEU A 894 1.93 -8.57 7.14
N PRO A 895 3.14 -9.17 7.17
CA PRO A 895 3.35 -10.54 6.68
C PRO A 895 2.65 -11.58 7.54
N GLY A 896 2.00 -12.57 6.93
CA GLY A 896 1.34 -13.66 7.68
C GLY A 896 2.31 -14.53 8.47
N CYS A 897 3.60 -14.55 8.13
CA CYS A 897 4.60 -15.33 8.85
C CYS A 897 4.89 -14.81 10.26
N PHE A 898 4.70 -13.50 10.52
CA PHE A 898 4.94 -12.93 11.85
C PHE A 898 4.28 -11.55 12.07
N SER A 899 2.96 -11.56 12.29
CA SER A 899 2.17 -10.35 12.59
C SER A 899 1.13 -10.59 13.67
N ILE A 900 0.91 -9.61 14.55
CA ILE A 900 -0.17 -9.65 15.55
C ILE A 900 -1.28 -8.67 15.15
N TYR A 901 -2.52 -9.11 15.27
CA TYR A 901 -3.74 -8.37 14.93
C TYR A 901 -4.62 -8.23 16.17
N ARG A 902 -5.31 -7.09 16.30
CA ARG A 902 -6.25 -6.87 17.40
C ARG A 902 -7.65 -7.40 17.04
N ILE A 903 -8.24 -8.20 17.91
CA ILE A 903 -9.60 -8.75 17.78
C ILE A 903 -10.63 -7.63 17.96
N LYS A 904 -10.51 -6.91 19.09
CA LYS A 904 -11.37 -5.80 19.52
C LYS A 904 -10.57 -4.80 20.34
N ALA A 905 -10.96 -3.53 20.31
CA ALA A 905 -10.30 -2.44 21.04
C ALA A 905 -11.20 -1.87 22.15
N PRO A 906 -10.64 -1.54 23.33
CA PRO A 906 -11.36 -0.80 24.36
C PRO A 906 -11.60 0.64 23.91
N LYS A 907 -12.60 1.30 24.50
CA LYS A 907 -13.00 2.67 24.16
C LYS A 907 -13.50 3.42 25.40
N ASP A 908 -12.60 4.23 25.98
CA ASP A 908 -12.80 5.17 27.08
C ASP A 908 -13.49 4.59 28.34
N SER A 909 -13.82 5.45 29.31
CA SER A 909 -14.46 5.09 30.58
C SER A 909 -15.86 4.48 30.43
N ASP A 910 -16.52 4.73 29.30
CA ASP A 910 -17.88 4.25 29.00
C ASP A 910 -17.94 2.72 28.82
N GLY A 911 -16.79 2.08 28.61
CA GLY A 911 -16.68 0.62 28.69
C GLY A 911 -17.21 -0.16 27.48
N TYR A 912 -17.35 0.50 26.33
CA TYR A 912 -17.71 -0.15 25.07
C TYR A 912 -16.48 -0.74 24.37
N TRP A 913 -16.70 -1.75 23.52
CA TRP A 913 -15.66 -2.33 22.67
C TRP A 913 -15.95 -2.05 21.19
N VAL A 914 -14.88 -1.87 20.42
CA VAL A 914 -14.94 -1.72 18.95
C VAL A 914 -14.31 -2.97 18.32
N PRO A 915 -15.07 -3.81 17.59
CA PRO A 915 -14.53 -4.97 16.88
C PRO A 915 -13.64 -4.53 15.71
N ILE A 916 -12.44 -5.10 15.64
CA ILE A 916 -11.37 -4.74 14.71
C ILE A 916 -11.15 -5.88 13.70
N LEU A 917 -10.40 -6.94 14.03
CA LEU A 917 -10.32 -8.13 13.16
C LEU A 917 -11.68 -8.86 13.08
N ALA A 918 -12.45 -8.82 14.17
CA ALA A 918 -13.80 -9.39 14.27
C ALA A 918 -14.91 -8.48 13.66
N ASN A 919 -14.55 -7.51 12.80
CA ASN A 919 -15.52 -6.58 12.22
C ASN A 919 -16.24 -7.19 11.00
N PRO A 920 -17.60 -7.16 10.92
CA PRO A 920 -18.34 -7.78 9.83
C PRO A 920 -17.96 -7.28 8.42
N ASP A 921 -17.66 -5.99 8.23
CA ASP A 921 -17.20 -5.50 6.91
C ASP A 921 -15.84 -6.06 6.51
N ILE A 922 -14.99 -6.46 7.47
CA ILE A 922 -13.71 -7.10 7.18
C ILE A 922 -13.93 -8.59 6.91
N VAL A 923 -14.68 -9.32 7.75
CA VAL A 923 -14.91 -10.77 7.59
C VAL A 923 -15.64 -11.08 6.27
N GLU A 924 -16.75 -10.39 5.99
CA GLU A 924 -17.54 -10.61 4.76
C GLU A 924 -16.69 -10.34 3.50
N ARG A 925 -15.99 -9.19 3.45
CA ARG A 925 -15.13 -8.81 2.30
C ARG A 925 -13.87 -9.67 2.17
N TYR A 926 -13.40 -10.29 3.25
CA TYR A 926 -12.29 -11.25 3.22
C TYR A 926 -12.73 -12.64 2.75
N SER A 927 -13.99 -13.01 3.01
CA SER A 927 -14.63 -14.27 2.58
C SER A 927 -15.18 -14.27 1.14
N ASP A 928 -15.11 -13.13 0.42
CA ASP A 928 -15.63 -13.02 -0.96
C ASP A 928 -14.94 -14.01 -1.91
N ASN A 929 -15.74 -14.77 -2.66
CA ASN A 929 -15.29 -15.75 -3.66
C ASN A 929 -15.61 -15.32 -5.11
N VAL A 930 -16.28 -14.19 -5.31
CA VAL A 930 -16.78 -13.76 -6.62
C VAL A 930 -15.64 -13.13 -7.43
N THR A 931 -14.84 -13.98 -8.08
CA THR A 931 -13.61 -13.60 -8.79
C THR A 931 -13.83 -13.16 -10.25
N ASP A 932 -14.86 -12.33 -10.51
CA ASP A 932 -15.29 -11.83 -11.84
C ASP A 932 -14.23 -11.14 -12.74
N SER A 933 -13.00 -10.90 -12.27
CA SER A 933 -11.96 -10.15 -13.01
C SER A 933 -10.53 -10.57 -12.66
N LEU A 934 -9.57 -10.30 -13.55
CA LEU A 934 -8.14 -10.54 -13.31
C LEU A 934 -7.62 -9.86 -12.03
N HIS A 935 -8.08 -8.63 -11.77
CA HIS A 935 -7.73 -7.88 -10.56
C HIS A 935 -8.21 -8.60 -9.30
N LYS A 936 -9.48 -9.03 -9.24
CA LYS A 936 -10.00 -9.80 -8.09
C LYS A 936 -9.28 -11.14 -7.93
N LYS A 937 -8.98 -11.88 -9.01
CA LYS A 937 -8.22 -13.14 -8.93
C LYS A 937 -6.84 -12.93 -8.32
N ASN A 938 -6.08 -11.92 -8.76
CA ASN A 938 -4.78 -11.59 -8.19
C ASN A 938 -4.87 -11.08 -6.73
N LEU A 939 -5.90 -10.32 -6.38
CA LEU A 939 -6.10 -9.77 -5.03
C LEU A 939 -6.47 -10.84 -3.99
N LEU A 940 -7.39 -11.75 -4.35
CA LEU A 940 -7.98 -12.72 -3.42
C LEU A 940 -7.23 -14.06 -3.33
N LEU A 941 -6.39 -14.40 -4.32
CA LEU A 941 -5.75 -15.73 -4.42
C LEU A 941 -4.22 -15.75 -4.25
N LEU A 942 -3.52 -14.60 -4.33
CA LEU A 942 -2.04 -14.56 -4.41
C LEU A 942 -1.32 -13.82 -3.26
N GLY A 943 -2.04 -13.18 -2.35
CA GLY A 943 -1.46 -12.47 -1.21
C GLY A 943 -2.50 -11.98 -0.23
N GLU A 944 -3.17 -12.96 0.38
CA GLU A 944 -4.25 -12.84 1.35
C GLU A 944 -3.87 -11.98 2.57
N ASP A 945 -2.63 -12.06 3.06
CA ASP A 945 -2.14 -11.25 4.19
C ASP A 945 -2.05 -9.75 3.82
N ARG A 946 -1.66 -9.44 2.56
CA ARG A 946 -1.60 -8.06 2.05
C ARG A 946 -2.99 -7.51 1.74
N TYR A 947 -3.91 -8.35 1.28
CA TYR A 947 -5.32 -7.98 1.14
C TYR A 947 -5.96 -7.69 2.50
N LEU A 948 -5.70 -8.50 3.54
CA LEU A 948 -6.14 -8.22 4.91
C LEU A 948 -5.59 -6.88 5.43
N SER A 949 -4.30 -6.64 5.24
CA SER A 949 -3.64 -5.37 5.60
C SER A 949 -4.33 -4.17 4.93
N SER A 950 -4.58 -4.25 3.62
CA SER A 950 -5.23 -3.19 2.83
C SER A 950 -6.70 -2.99 3.21
N LEU A 951 -7.43 -4.08 3.46
CA LEU A 951 -8.83 -4.07 3.90
C LEU A 951 -8.97 -3.42 5.29
N MET A 952 -8.04 -3.67 6.21
CA MET A 952 -8.00 -3.00 7.51
C MET A 952 -7.72 -1.50 7.39
N LEU A 953 -6.81 -1.06 6.50
CA LEU A 953 -6.60 0.37 6.20
C LEU A 953 -7.85 1.01 5.56
N ARG A 954 -8.54 0.29 4.66
CA ARG A 954 -9.76 0.77 4.00
C ARG A 954 -10.92 0.96 4.96
N THR A 955 -11.11 0.04 5.90
CA THR A 955 -12.17 0.11 6.93
C THR A 955 -11.80 1.10 8.05
N PHE A 956 -10.55 1.14 8.51
CA PHE A 956 -10.14 1.97 9.65
C PHE A 956 -8.94 2.91 9.35
N PRO A 957 -9.05 3.86 8.40
CA PRO A 957 -7.93 4.74 8.00
C PRO A 957 -7.50 5.77 9.07
N LYS A 958 -8.12 5.77 10.26
CA LYS A 958 -7.71 6.55 11.43
C LYS A 958 -7.07 5.71 12.55
N ARG A 959 -6.89 4.41 12.31
CA ARG A 959 -6.17 3.45 13.18
C ARG A 959 -4.81 3.13 12.57
N LYS A 960 -3.89 2.62 13.39
CA LYS A 960 -2.48 2.44 13.01
C LYS A 960 -2.14 0.99 12.65
N GLN A 961 -1.33 0.81 11.61
CA GLN A 961 -0.50 -0.39 11.42
C GLN A 961 0.97 0.00 11.56
N VAL A 962 1.73 -0.73 12.37
CA VAL A 962 3.12 -0.37 12.72
C VAL A 962 4.09 -1.56 12.59
N PHE A 963 5.38 -1.23 12.54
CA PHE A 963 6.50 -2.17 12.59
C PHE A 963 7.19 -2.05 13.95
N VAL A 964 7.57 -3.18 14.56
CA VAL A 964 8.22 -3.24 15.90
C VAL A 964 9.56 -3.99 15.77
N PRO A 965 10.70 -3.30 15.60
CA PRO A 965 11.99 -3.93 15.32
C PRO A 965 12.63 -4.65 16.52
N LYS A 966 12.06 -4.58 17.73
CA LYS A 966 12.44 -5.43 18.87
C LYS A 966 11.90 -6.85 18.74
N ALA A 967 10.77 -7.04 18.05
CA ALA A 967 10.18 -8.35 17.84
C ALA A 967 10.76 -8.96 16.56
N ALA A 968 11.31 -10.16 16.65
CA ALA A 968 11.90 -10.87 15.51
C ALA A 968 11.45 -12.34 15.41
N CYS A 969 11.49 -12.84 14.17
CA CYS A 969 11.43 -14.25 13.82
C CYS A 969 12.52 -14.58 12.79
N LYS A 970 12.74 -15.87 12.50
CA LYS A 970 13.52 -16.32 11.34
C LYS A 970 12.77 -17.39 10.55
N THR A 971 12.89 -17.32 9.23
CA THR A 971 12.30 -18.28 8.27
C THR A 971 13.37 -18.80 7.31
N ILE A 972 13.07 -19.91 6.63
CA ILE A 972 13.86 -20.43 5.52
C ILE A 972 13.34 -19.78 4.22
N VAL A 973 14.24 -19.25 3.38
CA VAL A 973 13.86 -18.68 2.07
C VAL A 973 14.20 -19.64 0.93
N PRO A 974 13.57 -19.50 -0.25
CA PRO A 974 13.89 -20.31 -1.42
C PRO A 974 15.38 -20.28 -1.78
N ASP A 975 15.96 -21.48 -1.84
CA ASP A 975 17.34 -21.80 -2.22
C ASP A 975 17.48 -22.11 -3.72
N GLU A 976 16.40 -22.60 -4.35
CA GLU A 976 16.25 -22.76 -5.79
C GLU A 976 15.68 -21.51 -6.49
N PHE A 977 16.30 -21.10 -7.60
CA PHE A 977 15.86 -19.93 -8.37
C PHE A 977 14.47 -20.10 -9.01
N LYS A 978 14.06 -21.34 -9.34
CA LYS A 978 12.70 -21.64 -9.85
C LYS A 978 11.63 -21.41 -8.77
N VAL A 979 11.92 -21.83 -7.54
CA VAL A 979 11.06 -21.65 -6.38
C VAL A 979 10.97 -20.15 -6.04
N LEU A 980 12.10 -19.42 -6.09
CA LEU A 980 12.12 -17.96 -5.96
C LEU A 980 11.25 -17.26 -7.03
N LEU A 981 11.38 -17.62 -8.31
CA LEU A 981 10.55 -17.10 -9.40
C LEU A 981 9.04 -17.31 -9.12
N SER A 982 8.65 -18.51 -8.65
CA SER A 982 7.26 -18.81 -8.31
C SER A 982 6.74 -17.97 -7.14
N GLN A 983 7.54 -17.81 -6.07
CA GLN A 983 7.22 -16.97 -4.92
C GLN A 983 7.07 -15.49 -5.33
N ARG A 984 8.07 -14.95 -6.04
CA ARG A 984 8.14 -13.52 -6.36
C ARG A 984 7.13 -13.09 -7.41
N ARG A 985 6.72 -13.96 -8.33
CA ARG A 985 5.50 -13.75 -9.15
C ARG A 985 4.28 -13.43 -8.30
N ARG A 986 3.97 -14.27 -7.30
CA ARG A 986 2.79 -14.08 -6.43
C ARG A 986 2.88 -12.77 -5.66
N TRP A 987 4.04 -12.49 -5.07
CA TRP A 987 4.28 -11.28 -4.28
C TRP A 987 4.21 -10.00 -5.12
N ILE A 988 4.83 -9.95 -6.30
CA ILE A 988 4.81 -8.77 -7.18
C ILE A 988 3.39 -8.53 -7.73
N ASN A 989 2.70 -9.57 -8.19
CA ASN A 989 1.35 -9.43 -8.72
C ASN A 989 0.35 -8.97 -7.65
N SER A 990 0.42 -9.57 -6.45
CA SER A 990 -0.36 -9.12 -5.30
C SER A 990 -0.01 -7.69 -4.88
N THR A 991 1.26 -7.29 -4.95
CA THR A 991 1.71 -5.92 -4.63
C THR A 991 1.09 -4.89 -5.57
N VAL A 992 1.14 -5.09 -6.89
CA VAL A 992 0.54 -4.17 -7.87
C VAL A 992 -0.96 -3.97 -7.60
N HIS A 993 -1.70 -5.06 -7.40
CA HIS A 993 -3.15 -4.99 -7.20
C HIS A 993 -3.57 -4.47 -5.82
N ASN A 994 -2.79 -4.70 -4.75
CA ASN A 994 -3.03 -4.07 -3.45
C ASN A 994 -2.69 -2.58 -3.46
N LEU A 995 -1.56 -2.17 -4.05
CA LEU A 995 -1.21 -0.75 -4.20
C LEU A 995 -2.28 0.01 -4.99
N PHE A 996 -2.86 -0.59 -6.04
CA PHE A 996 -3.98 -0.01 -6.78
C PHE A 996 -5.21 0.25 -5.89
N GLU A 997 -5.63 -0.72 -5.08
CA GLU A 997 -6.72 -0.56 -4.10
C GLU A 997 -6.39 0.52 -3.04
N LEU A 998 -5.14 0.55 -2.53
CA LEU A 998 -4.70 1.54 -1.56
C LEU A 998 -4.67 2.98 -2.10
N VAL A 999 -4.30 3.18 -3.38
CA VAL A 999 -4.35 4.50 -4.06
C VAL A 999 -5.78 5.08 -4.07
N LEU A 1000 -6.82 4.23 -4.04
CA LEU A 1000 -8.22 4.67 -4.03
C LEU A 1000 -8.72 5.10 -2.64
N ILE A 1001 -7.92 4.92 -1.57
CA ILE A 1001 -8.29 5.31 -0.19
C ILE A 1001 -8.00 6.79 0.05
N ARG A 1002 -9.05 7.62 -0.01
CA ARG A 1002 -8.98 9.10 -0.03
C ARG A 1002 -8.81 9.79 1.34
N ASP A 1003 -8.46 9.05 2.38
CA ASP A 1003 -8.37 9.52 3.77
C ASP A 1003 -7.11 9.01 4.52
N LEU A 1004 -6.05 8.60 3.79
CA LEU A 1004 -4.75 8.25 4.39
C LEU A 1004 -3.98 9.50 4.86
N CYS A 1005 -3.12 9.33 5.87
CA CYS A 1005 -2.48 10.44 6.59
C CYS A 1005 -1.63 11.38 5.70
N GLY A 1006 -1.65 12.68 5.99
CA GLY A 1006 -0.78 13.71 5.40
C GLY A 1006 -1.52 14.72 4.50
N THR A 1007 -0.76 15.63 3.87
CA THR A 1007 -1.28 16.76 3.08
C THR A 1007 -0.64 16.84 1.70
N PHE A 1008 -1.46 16.91 0.65
CA PHE A 1008 -1.02 17.04 -0.76
C PHE A 1008 0.08 16.01 -1.13
N CYS A 1009 1.19 16.43 -1.75
CA CYS A 1009 2.32 15.54 -2.09
C CYS A 1009 3.04 14.91 -0.88
N PHE A 1010 2.72 15.33 0.36
CA PHE A 1010 3.16 14.69 1.60
C PHE A 1010 2.06 13.79 2.23
N SER A 1011 1.02 13.44 1.48
CA SER A 1011 0.08 12.37 1.86
C SER A 1011 0.67 11.00 1.56
N MET A 1012 0.43 10.04 2.47
CA MET A 1012 0.74 8.63 2.24
C MET A 1012 0.04 8.08 0.98
N GLN A 1013 -1.16 8.59 0.64
CA GLN A 1013 -1.85 8.23 -0.61
C GLN A 1013 -1.02 8.59 -1.85
N PHE A 1014 -0.32 9.73 -1.82
CA PHE A 1014 0.56 10.17 -2.90
C PHE A 1014 1.85 9.32 -2.97
N VAL A 1015 2.42 8.96 -1.82
CA VAL A 1015 3.60 8.08 -1.78
C VAL A 1015 3.27 6.69 -2.35
N ILE A 1016 2.13 6.11 -1.97
CA ILE A 1016 1.64 4.83 -2.51
C ILE A 1016 1.40 4.91 -4.03
N PHE A 1017 0.90 6.05 -4.55
CA PHE A 1017 0.77 6.27 -6.00
C PHE A 1017 2.13 6.29 -6.72
N ILE A 1018 3.13 7.00 -6.17
CA ILE A 1018 4.49 7.01 -6.72
C ILE A 1018 5.15 5.63 -6.62
N GLU A 1019 4.88 4.85 -5.56
CA GLU A 1019 5.34 3.46 -5.42
C GLU A 1019 4.68 2.52 -6.43
N LEU A 1020 3.38 2.68 -6.73
CA LEU A 1020 2.70 1.94 -7.78
C LEU A 1020 3.34 2.21 -9.15
N ILE A 1021 3.48 3.48 -9.53
CA ILE A 1021 4.14 3.87 -10.80
C ILE A 1021 5.60 3.37 -10.84
N GLY A 1022 6.36 3.55 -9.77
CA GLY A 1022 7.75 3.09 -9.64
C GLY A 1022 7.88 1.56 -9.76
N THR A 1023 6.95 0.81 -9.19
CA THR A 1023 6.89 -0.66 -9.31
C THR A 1023 6.63 -1.08 -10.76
N LEU A 1024 5.65 -0.48 -11.43
CA LEU A 1024 5.30 -0.81 -12.81
C LEU A 1024 6.45 -0.48 -13.80
N VAL A 1025 7.16 0.63 -13.57
CA VAL A 1025 8.25 1.10 -14.45
C VAL A 1025 9.60 0.45 -14.12
N LEU A 1026 9.72 -0.31 -13.02
CA LEU A 1026 10.99 -0.87 -12.52
C LEU A 1026 11.85 -1.62 -13.58
N PRO A 1027 11.29 -2.46 -14.48
CA PRO A 1027 12.07 -3.12 -15.54
C PRO A 1027 12.62 -2.14 -16.58
N LEU A 1028 11.90 -1.06 -16.86
CA LEU A 1028 12.33 -0.04 -17.80
C LEU A 1028 13.37 0.89 -17.16
N ALA A 1029 13.23 1.22 -15.88
CA ALA A 1029 14.18 2.04 -15.14
C ALA A 1029 15.61 1.45 -15.13
N ILE A 1030 15.76 0.13 -14.99
CA ILE A 1030 17.06 -0.53 -15.07
C ILE A 1030 17.61 -0.60 -16.51
N CYS A 1031 16.75 -0.78 -17.53
CA CYS A 1031 17.17 -0.63 -18.94
C CYS A 1031 17.66 0.79 -19.26
N PHE A 1032 16.96 1.82 -18.76
CA PHE A 1032 17.37 3.23 -18.90
C PHE A 1032 18.66 3.53 -18.13
N THR A 1033 18.86 2.92 -16.96
CA THR A 1033 20.11 3.02 -16.20
C THR A 1033 21.29 2.49 -17.01
N VAL A 1034 21.17 1.29 -17.58
CA VAL A 1034 22.21 0.70 -18.45
C VAL A 1034 22.45 1.56 -19.70
N TYR A 1035 21.39 2.06 -20.33
CA TYR A 1035 21.51 2.99 -21.47
C TYR A 1035 22.28 4.28 -21.11
N VAL A 1036 21.95 4.91 -19.98
CA VAL A 1036 22.64 6.14 -19.51
C VAL A 1036 24.11 5.87 -19.20
N VAL A 1037 24.45 4.75 -18.56
CA VAL A 1037 25.85 4.39 -18.26
C VAL A 1037 26.64 4.17 -19.55
N ILE A 1038 26.09 3.42 -20.53
CA ILE A 1038 26.75 3.22 -21.83
C ILE A 1038 26.88 4.56 -22.58
N PHE A 1039 25.84 5.38 -22.62
CA PHE A 1039 25.87 6.70 -23.26
C PHE A 1039 26.92 7.62 -22.62
N ALA A 1040 27.04 7.63 -21.28
CA ALA A 1040 28.03 8.42 -20.56
C ALA A 1040 29.49 7.97 -20.77
N ILE A 1041 29.72 6.71 -21.13
CA ILE A 1041 31.05 6.19 -21.49
C ILE A 1041 31.40 6.51 -22.94
N VAL A 1042 30.42 6.47 -23.85
CA VAL A 1042 30.63 6.56 -25.31
C VAL A 1042 30.48 7.98 -25.87
N SER A 1043 29.70 8.86 -25.21
CA SER A 1043 29.34 10.18 -25.73
C SER A 1043 29.89 11.33 -24.91
N HIS A 1044 30.44 12.32 -25.59
CA HIS A 1044 30.75 13.65 -25.05
C HIS A 1044 29.80 14.67 -25.70
N PRO A 1045 29.18 15.60 -24.94
CA PRO A 1045 29.28 15.77 -23.49
C PRO A 1045 28.57 14.67 -22.68
N THR A 1046 29.09 14.37 -21.51
CA THR A 1046 28.53 13.35 -20.60
C THR A 1046 27.33 13.90 -19.81
N PRO A 1047 26.27 13.12 -19.55
CA PRO A 1047 25.05 13.59 -18.87
C PRO A 1047 25.22 13.63 -17.34
N ILE A 1048 26.01 14.59 -16.84
CA ILE A 1048 26.41 14.69 -15.42
C ILE A 1048 25.19 14.67 -14.47
N LEU A 1049 24.10 15.36 -14.81
CA LEU A 1049 22.89 15.43 -13.95
C LEU A 1049 22.21 14.06 -13.75
N THR A 1050 22.15 13.20 -14.77
CA THR A 1050 21.51 11.89 -14.63
C THR A 1050 22.41 10.89 -13.90
N LEU A 1051 23.74 11.04 -14.02
CA LEU A 1051 24.71 10.29 -13.22
C LEU A 1051 24.64 10.68 -11.73
N ILE A 1052 24.48 11.96 -11.42
CA ILE A 1052 24.26 12.45 -10.05
C ILE A 1052 22.94 11.89 -9.48
N LEU A 1053 21.84 11.95 -10.23
CA LEU A 1053 20.56 11.36 -9.83
C LEU A 1053 20.70 9.86 -9.53
N LEU A 1054 21.34 9.10 -10.43
CA LEU A 1054 21.58 7.67 -10.26
C LEU A 1054 22.42 7.36 -9.01
N ALA A 1055 23.47 8.15 -8.78
CA ALA A 1055 24.33 8.02 -7.60
C ALA A 1055 23.56 8.29 -6.29
N PHE A 1056 22.64 9.25 -6.25
CA PHE A 1056 21.78 9.46 -5.07
C PHE A 1056 20.72 8.37 -4.91
N VAL A 1057 20.06 7.93 -5.99
CA VAL A 1057 18.99 6.91 -5.93
C VAL A 1057 19.53 5.55 -5.45
N LEU A 1058 20.70 5.13 -5.93
CA LEU A 1058 21.35 3.89 -5.47
C LEU A 1058 22.17 4.09 -4.18
N GLY A 1059 22.77 5.27 -3.99
CA GLY A 1059 23.67 5.55 -2.87
C GLY A 1059 22.99 5.89 -1.56
N LEU A 1060 21.82 6.55 -1.55
CA LEU A 1060 21.11 6.89 -0.30
C LEU A 1060 20.64 5.66 0.49
N PRO A 1061 20.06 4.60 -0.13
CA PRO A 1061 19.79 3.34 0.57
C PRO A 1061 21.06 2.67 1.12
N GLY A 1062 22.19 2.76 0.41
CA GLY A 1062 23.47 2.24 0.91
C GLY A 1062 24.04 3.04 2.07
N LEU A 1063 23.94 4.37 2.03
CA LEU A 1063 24.31 5.26 3.13
C LEU A 1063 23.44 4.99 4.37
N LEU A 1064 22.15 4.66 4.19
CA LEU A 1064 21.27 4.31 5.31
C LEU A 1064 21.80 3.08 6.05
N VAL A 1065 22.28 2.07 5.33
CA VAL A 1065 22.86 0.85 5.90
C VAL A 1065 24.18 1.17 6.62
N VAL A 1066 25.05 1.99 6.04
CA VAL A 1066 26.30 2.46 6.69
C VAL A 1066 26.02 3.21 8.00
N VAL A 1067 24.86 3.86 8.11
CA VAL A 1067 24.46 4.70 9.26
C VAL A 1067 23.59 3.97 10.29
N THR A 1068 22.85 2.92 9.90
CA THR A 1068 21.90 2.21 10.78
C THR A 1068 22.24 0.74 11.06
N ALA A 1069 23.09 0.09 10.25
CA ALA A 1069 23.45 -1.30 10.47
C ALA A 1069 24.52 -1.47 11.55
N THR A 1070 24.23 -2.34 12.53
CA THR A 1070 25.11 -2.63 13.67
C THR A 1070 26.26 -3.59 13.33
N ARG A 1071 26.26 -4.18 12.13
CA ARG A 1071 27.27 -5.14 11.65
C ARG A 1071 27.75 -4.81 10.24
N TRP A 1072 29.06 -4.91 10.05
CA TRP A 1072 29.73 -4.79 8.75
C TRP A 1072 29.31 -5.86 7.73
N SER A 1073 28.77 -6.99 8.17
CA SER A 1073 28.23 -8.04 7.28
C SER A 1073 27.13 -7.54 6.34
N TYR A 1074 26.32 -6.57 6.77
CA TYR A 1074 25.27 -5.98 5.93
C TYR A 1074 25.82 -5.20 4.72
N LEU A 1075 27.06 -4.70 4.78
CA LEU A 1075 27.72 -4.07 3.62
C LEU A 1075 28.19 -5.11 2.58
N MET A 1076 28.51 -6.32 3.01
CA MET A 1076 28.78 -7.45 2.10
C MET A 1076 27.49 -7.91 1.42
N TRP A 1077 26.40 -8.09 2.18
CA TRP A 1077 25.09 -8.44 1.62
C TRP A 1077 24.56 -7.34 0.68
N MET A 1078 24.81 -6.06 0.99
CA MET A 1078 24.53 -4.94 0.08
C MET A 1078 25.30 -5.06 -1.23
N ALA A 1079 26.60 -5.36 -1.21
CA ALA A 1079 27.40 -5.52 -2.43
C ALA A 1079 26.89 -6.68 -3.32
N ILE A 1080 26.50 -7.80 -2.71
CA ILE A 1080 25.87 -8.94 -3.41
C ILE A 1080 24.53 -8.51 -4.04
N TYR A 1081 23.70 -7.75 -3.31
CA TYR A 1081 22.43 -7.23 -3.81
C TYR A 1081 22.60 -6.23 -4.95
N LEU A 1082 23.60 -5.35 -4.89
CA LEU A 1082 23.92 -4.39 -5.97
C LEU A 1082 24.29 -5.12 -7.28
N ILE A 1083 25.04 -6.22 -7.20
CA ILE A 1083 25.32 -7.10 -8.36
C ILE A 1083 24.03 -7.77 -8.86
N ALA A 1084 23.12 -8.13 -7.96
CA ALA A 1084 21.84 -8.77 -8.28
C ALA A 1084 20.72 -7.82 -8.74
N LEU A 1085 20.94 -6.50 -8.81
CA LEU A 1085 19.93 -5.52 -9.24
C LEU A 1085 19.25 -5.84 -10.59
N PRO A 1086 19.92 -6.39 -11.63
CA PRO A 1086 19.24 -6.80 -12.86
C PRO A 1086 18.23 -7.94 -12.63
N ILE A 1087 18.50 -8.85 -11.68
CA ILE A 1087 17.57 -9.92 -11.32
C ILE A 1087 16.35 -9.33 -10.62
N TRP A 1088 16.58 -8.49 -9.61
CA TRP A 1088 15.52 -7.86 -8.81
C TRP A 1088 14.64 -6.90 -9.60
N ASN A 1089 15.22 -6.07 -10.45
CA ASN A 1089 14.50 -4.99 -11.12
C ASN A 1089 14.01 -5.36 -12.54
N PHE A 1090 14.70 -6.26 -13.27
CA PHE A 1090 14.29 -6.68 -14.61
C PHE A 1090 13.68 -8.09 -14.64
N VAL A 1091 14.42 -9.11 -14.18
CA VAL A 1091 14.03 -10.52 -14.40
C VAL A 1091 12.77 -10.89 -13.62
N LEU A 1092 12.74 -10.65 -12.31
CA LEU A 1092 11.61 -11.05 -11.46
C LEU A 1092 10.30 -10.31 -11.81
N PRO A 1093 10.27 -8.98 -12.02
CA PRO A 1093 9.01 -8.29 -12.34
C PRO A 1093 8.56 -8.55 -13.78
N SER A 1094 9.46 -8.66 -14.75
CA SER A 1094 9.08 -9.02 -16.13
C SER A 1094 8.46 -10.42 -16.20
N TYR A 1095 9.01 -11.39 -15.45
CA TYR A 1095 8.41 -12.71 -15.31
C TYR A 1095 7.03 -12.66 -14.63
N ALA A 1096 6.89 -11.87 -13.56
CA ALA A 1096 5.64 -11.69 -12.85
C ALA A 1096 4.54 -11.09 -13.75
N TYR A 1097 4.84 -10.02 -14.47
CA TYR A 1097 3.90 -9.32 -15.36
C TYR A 1097 3.52 -10.18 -16.59
N TRP A 1098 4.45 -10.95 -17.15
CA TRP A 1098 4.14 -11.94 -18.18
C TRP A 1098 3.21 -13.07 -17.69
N LYS A 1099 3.11 -13.24 -16.37
CA LYS A 1099 2.34 -14.27 -15.66
C LYS A 1099 1.22 -13.71 -14.77
N PHE A 1100 0.69 -12.51 -15.05
CA PHE A 1100 -0.50 -11.96 -14.36
C PHE A 1100 -1.74 -12.88 -14.40
N ASP A 1101 -1.85 -13.72 -15.45
CA ASP A 1101 -2.93 -14.69 -15.71
C ASP A 1101 -2.67 -16.10 -15.14
N ASP A 1102 -1.57 -16.30 -14.41
CA ASP A 1102 -1.20 -17.58 -13.81
C ASP A 1102 -1.44 -17.56 -12.30
N PHE A 1103 -2.56 -18.15 -11.89
CA PHE A 1103 -2.99 -18.23 -10.49
C PHE A 1103 -2.47 -19.48 -9.75
N SER A 1104 -1.60 -20.28 -10.38
CA SER A 1104 -1.09 -21.50 -9.75
C SER A 1104 -0.13 -21.19 -8.59
N TRP A 1105 -0.09 -22.03 -7.55
CA TRP A 1105 0.89 -21.92 -6.47
C TRP A 1105 2.31 -22.36 -6.88
N GLY A 1106 2.46 -22.95 -8.08
CA GLY A 1106 3.73 -23.34 -8.69
C GLY A 1106 4.49 -24.41 -7.90
N ASP A 1107 5.79 -24.55 -8.20
CA ASP A 1107 6.67 -25.54 -7.55
C ASP A 1107 6.99 -25.25 -6.07
N THR A 1108 6.41 -24.17 -5.50
CA THR A 1108 6.70 -23.70 -4.13
C THR A 1108 6.26 -24.65 -3.01
N ARG A 1109 5.33 -25.58 -3.28
CA ARG A 1109 4.90 -26.65 -2.35
C ARG A 1109 4.48 -27.88 -3.16
N THR A 1110 5.40 -28.84 -3.33
CA THR A 1110 5.15 -30.10 -4.05
C THR A 1110 4.49 -31.14 -3.15
N ILE A 1111 3.49 -31.84 -3.68
CA ILE A 1111 2.72 -32.89 -2.99
C ILE A 1111 3.07 -34.23 -3.60
N ALA A 1112 3.19 -35.29 -2.80
CA ALA A 1112 3.37 -36.64 -3.32
C ALA A 1112 2.17 -37.05 -4.21
N GLY A 1113 2.43 -37.37 -5.49
CA GLY A 1113 1.41 -37.85 -6.44
C GLY A 1113 0.45 -36.80 -7.03
N GLY A 1114 0.59 -35.51 -6.68
CA GLY A 1114 -0.33 -34.46 -7.15
C GLY A 1114 -0.04 -33.98 -8.57
N ASN A 1115 -1.04 -34.06 -9.47
CA ASN A 1115 -0.98 -33.46 -10.81
C ASN A 1115 -1.06 -31.92 -10.74
N LYS A 1116 -0.47 -31.21 -11.71
CA LYS A 1116 -0.35 -29.73 -11.71
C LYS A 1116 -1.63 -28.99 -12.11
N GLY A 1117 -2.70 -29.17 -11.35
CA GLY A 1117 -3.90 -28.30 -11.26
C GLY A 1117 -4.00 -27.67 -9.86
N GLY A 1118 -4.64 -26.52 -9.66
CA GLY A 1118 -5.76 -25.95 -10.41
C GLY A 1118 -6.81 -25.54 -9.37
N HIS A 1119 -7.31 -24.29 -9.42
CA HIS A 1119 -8.50 -23.93 -8.63
C HIS A 1119 -9.71 -24.27 -9.50
N ASP A 1120 -10.03 -25.55 -9.54
CA ASP A 1120 -11.02 -26.08 -10.48
C ASP A 1120 -12.43 -25.86 -9.89
N ASP A 1121 -13.10 -24.83 -10.42
CA ASP A 1121 -14.50 -24.46 -10.17
C ASP A 1121 -15.43 -25.57 -10.71
N GLU A 1122 -15.62 -26.63 -9.93
CA GLU A 1122 -16.52 -27.74 -10.25
C GLU A 1122 -18.01 -27.36 -10.10
N GLU A 1123 -18.84 -27.89 -11.00
CA GLU A 1123 -20.25 -27.52 -11.13
C GLU A 1123 -21.15 -28.09 -10.02
N GLY A 1124 -22.00 -27.26 -9.42
CA GLY A 1124 -23.09 -27.69 -8.53
C GLY A 1124 -23.69 -26.56 -7.68
N GLU A 1125 -24.95 -26.68 -7.27
CA GLU A 1125 -25.57 -25.75 -6.31
C GLU A 1125 -25.11 -26.07 -4.87
N PHE A 1126 -24.82 -25.04 -4.07
CA PHE A 1126 -24.51 -25.18 -2.65
C PHE A 1126 -25.80 -25.34 -1.83
N ASP A 1127 -26.03 -26.51 -1.24
CA ASP A 1127 -27.12 -26.68 -0.28
C ASP A 1127 -26.72 -26.16 1.11
N ASN A 1128 -27.56 -25.28 1.64
CA ASN A 1128 -27.40 -24.69 2.96
C ASN A 1128 -27.97 -25.62 4.06
N SER A 1129 -28.81 -26.60 3.72
CA SER A 1129 -29.57 -27.41 4.69
C SER A 1129 -28.67 -28.25 5.62
N HIS A 1130 -27.52 -28.70 5.11
CA HIS A 1130 -26.54 -29.52 5.84
C HIS A 1130 -25.77 -28.76 6.95
N ILE A 1131 -25.90 -27.43 7.04
CA ILE A 1131 -25.16 -26.59 8.00
C ILE A 1131 -26.14 -25.97 9.00
N LYS A 1132 -26.29 -26.62 10.17
CA LYS A 1132 -27.08 -26.09 11.29
C LYS A 1132 -26.44 -24.80 11.81
N MET A 1133 -27.24 -23.72 11.86
CA MET A 1133 -26.83 -22.40 12.33
C MET A 1133 -27.69 -22.00 13.54
N ARG A 1134 -27.13 -22.04 14.75
CA ARG A 1134 -27.82 -21.76 16.02
C ARG A 1134 -26.93 -20.93 16.96
N THR A 1135 -27.51 -20.28 17.96
CA THR A 1135 -26.72 -19.60 19.01
C THR A 1135 -26.07 -20.65 19.92
N TRP A 1136 -24.93 -20.31 20.55
CA TRP A 1136 -24.21 -21.26 21.41
C TRP A 1136 -25.05 -21.78 22.58
N ARG A 1137 -25.98 -20.96 23.11
CA ARG A 1137 -26.91 -21.34 24.20
C ARG A 1137 -28.01 -22.30 23.74
N GLU A 1138 -28.31 -22.37 22.44
CA GLU A 1138 -29.23 -23.36 21.87
C GLU A 1138 -28.53 -24.71 21.69
N PHE A 1139 -27.27 -24.72 21.24
CA PHE A 1139 -26.45 -25.94 21.16
C PHE A 1139 -26.12 -26.52 22.55
N ASP A 1140 -25.67 -25.70 23.51
CA ASP A 1140 -25.40 -26.12 24.90
C ASP A 1140 -26.65 -26.74 25.58
N ARG A 1141 -27.84 -26.21 25.28
CA ARG A 1141 -29.10 -26.78 25.75
C ARG A 1141 -29.44 -28.11 25.08
N GLU A 1142 -29.21 -28.22 23.77
CA GLU A 1142 -29.45 -29.44 23.00
C GLU A 1142 -28.53 -30.58 23.45
N GLU A 1143 -27.23 -30.33 23.64
CA GLU A 1143 -26.28 -31.32 24.18
C GLU A 1143 -26.68 -31.78 25.59
N ARG A 1144 -27.11 -30.87 26.48
CA ARG A 1144 -27.60 -31.24 27.83
C ARG A 1144 -28.86 -32.10 27.77
N MET A 1145 -29.84 -31.73 26.95
CA MET A 1145 -31.06 -32.53 26.78
C MET A 1145 -30.76 -33.92 26.18
N MET A 1146 -29.77 -34.03 25.28
CA MET A 1146 -29.31 -35.32 24.78
C MET A 1146 -28.65 -36.15 25.88
N ALA A 1147 -27.72 -35.57 26.65
CA ALA A 1147 -27.03 -36.25 27.75
C ALA A 1147 -28.00 -36.70 28.87
N GLU A 1148 -28.99 -35.87 29.22
CA GLU A 1148 -30.08 -36.25 30.14
C GLU A 1148 -30.89 -37.44 29.59
N THR A 1149 -31.21 -37.43 28.29
CA THR A 1149 -31.99 -38.50 27.65
C THR A 1149 -31.20 -39.82 27.56
N GLU A 1150 -29.91 -39.76 27.25
CA GLU A 1150 -29.02 -40.93 27.21
C GLU A 1150 -28.78 -41.51 28.62
N GLY A 1151 -28.63 -40.65 29.64
CA GLY A 1151 -28.50 -41.07 31.05
C GLY A 1151 -29.72 -41.84 31.58
N PHE A 1152 -30.94 -41.45 31.20
CA PHE A 1152 -32.16 -42.22 31.51
C PHE A 1152 -32.24 -43.58 30.79
N GLY A 1153 -31.42 -43.80 29.76
CA GLY A 1153 -31.30 -45.09 29.06
C GLY A 1153 -30.50 -46.14 29.84
N GLU A 1154 -29.36 -45.75 30.44
CA GLU A 1154 -28.51 -46.72 31.15
C GLU A 1154 -29.12 -47.21 32.47
N ASP A 1155 -29.78 -46.37 33.26
CA ASP A 1155 -30.29 -46.81 34.57
C ASP A 1155 -31.45 -47.82 34.47
N ASN A 1156 -32.25 -47.76 33.39
CA ASN A 1156 -33.26 -48.79 33.09
C ASN A 1156 -32.64 -50.14 32.69
N SER A 1157 -31.37 -50.18 32.25
CA SER A 1157 -30.66 -51.43 31.93
C SER A 1157 -30.15 -52.18 33.17
N ARG A 1158 -30.25 -51.58 34.37
CA ARG A 1158 -29.85 -52.19 35.65
C ARG A 1158 -31.02 -52.72 36.48
N TYR A 1159 -32.24 -52.66 35.95
CA TYR A 1159 -33.49 -53.07 36.63
C TYR A 1159 -34.39 -53.99 35.79
N ILE A 1160 -33.80 -54.78 34.89
CA ILE A 1160 -34.44 -55.88 34.14
C ILE A 1160 -33.55 -57.13 34.24
#